data_AF-A0A0M8VU15-F1
#
_entry.id   AF-A0A0M8VU15-F1
#
_cell.length_a   1.000
_cell.length_b   1.000
_cell.length_c   1.000
_cell.angle_alpha   90.00
_cell.angle_beta   90.00
_cell.angle_gamma   90.00
#
_symmetry.space_group_name_H-M   'P 1'
#
loop_
_entity.id
_entity.type
_entity.pdbx_description
1 polymer ?
#
loop_
_entity_poly.entity_id
_entity_poly.type
_entity_poly.pdbx_seq_one_letter_code
_entity_poly.pdbx_strand_id
1 'polypeptide(L)'
;MSEPISRRRMLSGMAAMTVVAAVSPTLATPAHAATSSPQPLPLLPLRIPKSELGVEQQSNEKLQWLQDAKLGMFIHWGVYSGPAKGEWYMENSAVTPENYKKYFTDATSEQFTASAYQPADWAQLAKDMGAKYTVLTTRHHEGFALWPSTHPNAFHAGQAPMQRDLVGEYVTAVRDAGLKVGLYFSPMSWRYPGYYDVTGTNCLPNKWGYTTDPAHKENARIMKNEVYQQVKELMTKYGKIDDIYFDGGWLGQQGADADAAFFWEPGKVRDSANQWPVDAAYSDADSATGSALGVMGVVRKHQPDVVVNPRSGWMGDYISEEGGSIPTGAMRTGLLSEKNFTICGTWGYKAGATVMSFGTIMNILVNSWVRNMVCLLNIGPDRTGTVPADQAAAVRRVGSFLTSCGQAVYGTRGGPWQPVDGKYGFTSKDNTFYIHLLPGYSGTSFTTPSIGDAQVTRVFDVAAGTDLPYTVGADGGVTITGINRTRIPEDSVVGVTLDRSVQPADIAAGKTATADSEETSKGNTAAKAVDGSTATRWCANDGSTGHWLKVDLGSTRPLTGTRISWELDKTNYRYKVEGSTDNSTWTTLVDNTATPGTRQVQTAAFQAQARYVRVTVTGLPAGVYASIRNLEVYDRPFTADLGTYKVINRKSGKALDVANASTADGATLIQWPYGGGTNQQWSLLPNIDGSFRLVNAKSGKLLQSPDGTQGATLTQLSDNGGDNQWWKLVPSATSGYYRLVNVRTGWCADVANASTADGANVIQWPSTGGSNQDWQVLAL
;
A
#
# COMPACT_ATOMS: atom_id res chain seq x y z
N MET A 1 1.76 64.21 -45.12
CA MET A 1 1.35 63.02 -45.91
C MET A 1 0.38 62.24 -45.03
N SER A 2 -0.86 62.73 -44.95
CA SER A 2 -2.00 62.36 -45.79
C SER A 2 -2.76 61.17 -45.19
N GLU A 3 -3.80 61.51 -44.41
CA GLU A 3 -5.17 60.94 -44.36
C GLU A 3 -5.58 60.02 -45.54
N PRO A 4 -6.74 59.28 -45.54
CA PRO A 4 -7.98 59.54 -44.76
C PRO A 4 -8.94 58.36 -44.38
N ILE A 5 -9.97 58.69 -43.55
CA ILE A 5 -11.47 58.47 -43.68
C ILE A 5 -12.02 57.02 -43.79
N SER A 6 -13.22 56.60 -43.36
CA SER A 6 -14.33 56.93 -42.44
C SER A 6 -15.63 56.29 -42.99
N ARG A 7 -16.66 56.12 -42.14
CA ARG A 7 -18.13 56.13 -42.42
C ARG A 7 -18.76 54.87 -43.05
N ARG A 8 -19.66 54.17 -42.33
CA ARG A 8 -21.11 54.43 -42.10
C ARG A 8 -22.01 54.21 -43.33
N ARG A 9 -23.03 53.33 -43.18
CA ARG A 9 -24.48 53.52 -43.50
C ARG A 9 -25.25 52.23 -43.14
N MET A 10 -26.25 52.26 -42.24
CA MET A 10 -27.70 52.58 -42.42
C MET A 10 -28.46 51.48 -43.19
N LEU A 11 -29.35 50.70 -42.56
CA LEU A 11 -30.75 50.92 -42.11
C LEU A 11 -31.83 50.66 -43.20
N SER A 12 -32.80 49.82 -42.81
CA SER A 12 -34.24 49.82 -43.17
C SER A 12 -34.75 48.92 -44.31
N GLY A 13 -35.79 48.13 -44.00
CA GLY A 13 -36.72 47.55 -44.98
C GLY A 13 -37.62 46.43 -44.42
N MET A 14 -38.78 46.79 -43.85
CA MET A 14 -39.92 45.88 -43.56
C MET A 14 -40.93 45.88 -44.72
N ALA A 15 -41.44 44.71 -45.09
CA ALA A 15 -42.76 44.36 -45.68
C ALA A 15 -42.64 42.96 -46.33
N ALA A 16 -43.58 42.02 -46.33
CA ALA A 16 -44.94 41.87 -45.82
C ALA A 16 -45.25 40.36 -45.69
N MET A 17 -46.27 40.02 -44.90
CA MET A 17 -46.78 38.67 -44.62
C MET A 17 -47.47 38.01 -45.82
N THR A 18 -47.32 36.69 -45.94
CA THR A 18 -48.42 35.79 -46.36
C THR A 18 -48.37 34.50 -45.56
N VAL A 19 -49.50 34.16 -44.94
CA VAL A 19 -49.76 32.98 -44.09
C VAL A 19 -50.18 31.80 -44.96
N VAL A 20 -49.57 30.63 -44.78
CA VAL A 20 -50.22 29.33 -45.00
C VAL A 20 -49.84 28.42 -43.84
N ALA A 21 -50.85 27.99 -43.09
CA ALA A 21 -50.74 27.03 -42.00
C ALA A 21 -50.66 25.59 -42.55
N ALA A 22 -49.71 24.79 -42.07
CA ALA A 22 -49.79 23.34 -42.12
C ALA A 22 -48.92 22.69 -41.03
N VAL A 23 -49.61 22.06 -40.07
CA VAL A 23 -49.24 20.85 -39.31
C VAL A 23 -47.89 20.85 -38.58
N SER A 24 -47.93 21.08 -37.27
CA SER A 24 -46.84 20.69 -36.36
C SER A 24 -46.91 19.20 -36.06
N PRO A 25 -45.89 18.38 -36.39
CA PRO A 25 -45.62 17.19 -35.61
C PRO A 25 -44.87 17.63 -34.35
N THR A 26 -45.39 17.23 -33.21
CA THR A 26 -44.67 17.24 -31.93
C THR A 26 -43.32 16.55 -32.10
N LEU A 27 -42.26 17.34 -32.29
CA LEU A 27 -40.90 16.86 -32.11
C LEU A 27 -40.74 16.57 -30.63
N ALA A 28 -40.73 15.28 -30.30
CA ALA A 28 -40.26 14.77 -29.03
C ALA A 28 -38.94 15.46 -28.72
N THR A 29 -38.90 16.17 -27.59
CA THR A 29 -37.65 16.57 -26.96
C THR A 29 -36.80 15.31 -26.82
N PRO A 30 -35.59 15.25 -27.40
CA PRO A 30 -34.70 14.14 -27.11
C PRO A 30 -34.48 14.13 -25.60
N ALA A 31 -34.75 12.97 -25.00
CA ALA A 31 -34.59 12.71 -23.59
C ALA A 31 -33.20 13.17 -23.15
N HIS A 32 -33.19 14.08 -22.16
CA HIS A 32 -32.11 14.32 -21.20
C HIS A 32 -30.71 13.90 -21.67
N ALA A 33 -30.02 14.80 -22.38
CA ALA A 33 -28.57 14.86 -22.24
C ALA A 33 -28.30 15.16 -20.77
N ALA A 34 -28.02 14.12 -19.98
CA ALA A 34 -27.53 14.27 -18.63
C ALA A 34 -26.22 15.04 -18.73
N THR A 35 -26.25 16.33 -18.39
CA THR A 35 -25.03 17.12 -18.17
C THR A 35 -24.36 16.51 -16.95
N SER A 36 -23.44 15.57 -17.17
CA SER A 36 -22.60 15.01 -16.11
C SER A 36 -21.80 16.15 -15.50
N SER A 37 -21.94 16.39 -14.20
CA SER A 37 -21.09 17.33 -13.48
C SER A 37 -19.82 16.62 -12.97
N PRO A 38 -18.76 17.37 -12.65
CA PRO A 38 -17.52 16.77 -12.13
C PRO A 38 -17.76 15.95 -10.86
N GLN A 39 -17.16 14.76 -10.82
CA GLN A 39 -17.28 13.84 -9.70
C GLN A 39 -16.19 14.10 -8.65
N PRO A 40 -16.52 14.11 -7.35
CA PRO A 40 -15.53 14.29 -6.29
C PRO A 40 -14.45 13.20 -6.31
N LEU A 41 -13.22 13.59 -5.92
CA LEU A 41 -12.10 12.65 -5.86
C LEU A 41 -12.20 11.74 -4.61
N PRO A 42 -11.76 10.47 -4.70
CA PRO A 42 -11.69 9.58 -3.55
C PRO A 42 -10.56 9.98 -2.62
N LEU A 43 -10.82 9.95 -1.31
CA LEU A 43 -9.76 10.03 -0.31
C LEU A 43 -8.90 8.77 -0.37
N LEU A 44 -7.57 8.93 -0.30
CA LEU A 44 -6.68 7.79 -0.11
C LEU A 44 -6.85 7.22 1.31
N PRO A 45 -6.91 5.89 1.48
CA PRO A 45 -7.03 5.30 2.82
C PRO A 45 -5.90 5.69 3.76
N LEU A 46 -6.25 5.93 5.03
CA LEU A 46 -5.27 6.22 6.06
C LEU A 46 -4.55 4.96 6.54
N ARG A 47 -3.24 5.06 6.71
CA ARG A 47 -2.47 4.09 7.48
C ARG A 47 -2.51 4.48 8.95
N ILE A 48 -2.94 3.55 9.80
CA ILE A 48 -2.86 3.66 11.26
C ILE A 48 -1.81 2.66 11.76
N PRO A 49 -0.73 3.11 12.44
CA PRO A 49 0.27 2.23 13.01
C PRO A 49 -0.33 1.20 13.97
N LYS A 50 0.14 -0.05 13.88
CA LYS A 50 -0.27 -1.15 14.75
C LYS A 50 0.81 -1.49 15.76
N SER A 51 0.41 -2.10 16.87
CA SER A 51 1.31 -2.64 17.90
C SER A 51 1.12 -4.15 18.02
N GLU A 52 2.22 -4.89 18.08
CA GLU A 52 2.25 -6.35 18.27
C GLU A 52 3.56 -6.75 18.93
N LEU A 53 3.54 -7.77 19.80
CA LEU A 53 4.69 -8.23 20.57
C LEU A 53 5.39 -7.10 21.37
N GLY A 54 4.63 -6.07 21.77
CA GLY A 54 5.14 -4.90 22.48
C GLY A 54 5.95 -3.92 21.62
N VAL A 55 5.98 -4.10 20.30
CA VAL A 55 6.65 -3.21 19.33
C VAL A 55 5.59 -2.51 18.48
N GLU A 56 5.71 -1.19 18.37
CA GLU A 56 4.85 -0.36 17.51
C GLU A 56 5.50 -0.17 16.14
N GLN A 57 4.67 -0.20 15.09
CA GLN A 57 5.09 0.17 13.74
C GLN A 57 5.52 1.64 13.68
N GLN A 58 6.45 1.96 12.79
CA GLN A 58 6.85 3.33 12.52
C GLN A 58 5.66 4.16 12.03
N SER A 59 5.66 5.43 12.44
CA SER A 59 4.70 6.43 12.00
C SER A 59 4.82 6.72 10.50
N ASN A 60 3.82 7.37 9.91
CA ASN A 60 3.85 7.69 8.49
C ASN A 60 4.99 8.68 8.17
N GLU A 61 5.33 9.58 9.10
CA GLU A 61 6.43 10.54 8.96
C GLU A 61 7.79 9.83 8.90
N LYS A 62 7.97 8.78 9.72
CA LYS A 62 9.20 7.98 9.71
C LYS A 62 9.29 7.07 8.48
N LEU A 63 8.17 6.62 7.93
CA LEU A 63 8.11 5.86 6.68
C LEU A 63 8.14 6.73 5.42
N GLN A 64 7.97 8.05 5.56
CA GLN A 64 7.84 9.00 4.46
C GLN A 64 9.05 8.91 3.51
N TRP A 65 10.26 8.82 4.06
CA TRP A 65 11.48 8.77 3.25
C TRP A 65 11.48 7.56 2.29
N LEU A 66 11.00 6.40 2.74
CA LEU A 66 10.95 5.18 1.93
C LEU A 66 9.87 5.31 0.85
N GLN A 67 8.70 5.83 1.21
CA GLN A 67 7.62 6.10 0.27
C GLN A 67 8.02 7.10 -0.82
N ASP A 68 8.84 8.09 -0.48
CA ASP A 68 9.31 9.11 -1.41
C ASP A 68 10.49 8.62 -2.25
N ALA A 69 11.31 7.73 -1.69
CA ALA A 69 12.44 7.10 -2.35
C ALA A 69 12.02 6.27 -3.57
N LYS A 70 10.91 5.51 -3.47
CA LYS A 70 10.34 4.60 -4.49
C LYS A 70 11.21 3.47 -5.01
N LEU A 71 12.53 3.62 -5.04
CA LEU A 71 13.45 2.68 -5.63
C LEU A 71 14.72 2.58 -4.78
N GLY A 72 15.06 1.34 -4.42
CA GLY A 72 16.31 0.95 -3.79
C GLY A 72 17.06 -0.09 -4.60
N MET A 73 18.34 -0.27 -4.28
CA MET A 73 19.17 -1.34 -4.83
C MET A 73 19.43 -2.42 -3.78
N PHE A 74 19.01 -3.65 -4.06
CA PHE A 74 19.38 -4.82 -3.27
C PHE A 74 20.73 -5.35 -3.74
N ILE A 75 21.57 -5.79 -2.81
CA ILE A 75 22.88 -6.36 -3.11
C ILE A 75 23.00 -7.69 -2.37
N HIS A 76 22.92 -8.79 -3.12
CA HIS A 76 23.20 -10.11 -2.58
C HIS A 76 24.63 -10.52 -2.92
N TRP A 77 25.49 -10.47 -1.90
CA TRP A 77 26.89 -10.80 -2.00
C TRP A 77 27.39 -11.54 -0.77
N GLY A 78 28.13 -12.62 -0.99
CA GLY A 78 28.59 -13.54 0.05
C GLY A 78 29.46 -14.64 -0.54
N VAL A 79 29.77 -15.65 0.28
CA VAL A 79 30.66 -16.76 -0.11
C VAL A 79 30.08 -17.52 -1.30
N TYR A 80 28.75 -17.63 -1.43
CA TYR A 80 28.06 -18.16 -2.62
C TYR A 80 28.47 -17.55 -3.96
N SER A 81 28.98 -16.31 -4.00
CA SER A 81 29.46 -15.70 -5.25
C SER A 81 30.71 -16.41 -5.77
N GLY A 82 31.47 -17.08 -4.90
CA GLY A 82 32.64 -17.90 -5.22
C GLY A 82 32.37 -19.03 -6.21
N PRO A 83 31.56 -20.04 -5.84
CA PRO A 83 31.15 -21.12 -6.74
C PRO A 83 30.18 -20.65 -7.84
N ALA A 84 29.61 -19.44 -7.73
CA ALA A 84 28.75 -18.81 -8.75
C ALA A 84 27.55 -19.66 -9.17
N LYS A 85 26.87 -20.29 -8.20
CA LYS A 85 25.71 -21.17 -8.39
C LYS A 85 24.43 -20.63 -7.76
N GLY A 86 24.43 -19.36 -7.34
CA GLY A 86 23.36 -18.75 -6.56
C GLY A 86 23.50 -19.00 -5.05
N GLU A 87 22.83 -18.16 -4.28
CA GLU A 87 22.89 -18.05 -2.82
C GLU A 87 22.35 -19.29 -2.08
N TRP A 88 21.45 -20.05 -2.71
CA TRP A 88 20.93 -21.32 -2.19
C TRP A 88 21.77 -22.55 -2.54
N TYR A 89 22.96 -22.38 -3.12
CA TYR A 89 23.79 -23.51 -3.57
C TYR A 89 24.14 -24.49 -2.43
N MET A 90 24.44 -23.97 -1.23
CA MET A 90 24.79 -24.80 -0.07
C MET A 90 23.72 -25.84 0.23
N GLU A 91 22.46 -25.39 0.37
CA GLU A 91 21.29 -26.25 0.63
C GLU A 91 20.92 -27.11 -0.59
N ASN A 92 20.77 -26.50 -1.76
CA ASN A 92 20.27 -27.19 -2.95
C ASN A 92 21.18 -28.34 -3.42
N SER A 93 22.47 -28.27 -3.09
CA SER A 93 23.45 -29.31 -3.41
C SER A 93 23.96 -30.08 -2.19
N ALA A 94 23.33 -29.91 -1.02
CA ALA A 94 23.71 -30.55 0.24
C ALA A 94 25.22 -30.42 0.55
N VAL A 95 25.81 -29.26 0.26
CA VAL A 95 27.23 -29.00 0.55
C VAL A 95 27.38 -28.84 2.06
N THR A 96 28.18 -29.68 2.70
CA THR A 96 28.36 -29.60 4.16
C THR A 96 28.99 -28.26 4.56
N PRO A 97 28.69 -27.73 5.77
CA PRO A 97 29.30 -26.49 6.25
C PRO A 97 30.84 -26.46 6.16
N GLU A 98 31.50 -27.58 6.44
CA GLU A 98 32.96 -27.72 6.37
C GLU A 98 33.47 -27.59 4.94
N ASN A 99 32.77 -28.19 3.96
CA ASN A 99 33.15 -28.06 2.56
C ASN A 99 32.80 -26.68 2.00
N TYR A 100 31.70 -26.08 2.45
CA TYR A 100 31.31 -24.76 2.03
C TYR A 100 32.30 -23.68 2.48
N LYS A 101 32.85 -23.81 3.69
CA LYS A 101 33.89 -22.92 4.24
C LYS A 101 35.13 -22.82 3.34
N LYS A 102 35.43 -23.87 2.56
CA LYS A 102 36.57 -23.89 1.61
C LYS A 102 36.44 -22.86 0.50
N TYR A 103 35.22 -22.46 0.13
CA TYR A 103 35.00 -21.35 -0.80
C TYR A 103 35.45 -20.00 -0.23
N PHE A 104 35.74 -19.90 1.06
CA PHE A 104 36.39 -18.73 1.66
C PHE A 104 37.87 -18.98 1.98
N THR A 105 38.21 -20.15 2.54
CA THR A 105 39.57 -20.40 3.06
C THR A 105 40.57 -20.86 2.01
N ASP A 106 40.14 -21.63 1.01
CA ASP A 106 41.05 -22.32 0.10
C ASP A 106 41.32 -21.44 -1.13
N ALA A 107 42.60 -21.29 -1.50
CA ALA A 107 43.03 -20.51 -2.65
C ALA A 107 42.71 -21.24 -3.97
N THR A 108 41.44 -21.20 -4.38
CA THR A 108 40.91 -21.82 -5.60
C THR A 108 40.30 -20.77 -6.53
N SER A 109 39.97 -21.15 -7.77
CA SER A 109 39.23 -20.28 -8.70
C SER A 109 37.81 -19.95 -8.23
N GLU A 110 37.26 -20.72 -7.30
CA GLU A 110 35.93 -20.52 -6.71
C GLU A 110 36.01 -19.77 -5.36
N GLN A 111 37.19 -19.27 -4.97
CA GLN A 111 37.34 -18.56 -3.71
C GLN A 111 36.62 -17.20 -3.74
N PHE A 112 35.83 -16.93 -2.71
CA PHE A 112 35.32 -15.61 -2.36
C PHE A 112 36.46 -14.74 -1.85
N THR A 113 36.83 -13.72 -2.62
CA THR A 113 38.07 -12.96 -2.40
C THR A 113 37.84 -11.49 -2.07
N ALA A 114 36.73 -10.91 -2.50
CA ALA A 114 36.50 -9.46 -2.39
C ALA A 114 37.67 -8.61 -2.95
N SER A 115 38.46 -9.16 -3.89
CA SER A 115 39.72 -8.57 -4.34
C SER A 115 39.56 -7.31 -5.18
N ALA A 116 38.40 -7.13 -5.81
CA ALA A 116 38.02 -5.95 -6.59
C ALA A 116 36.87 -5.17 -5.92
N TYR A 117 36.59 -5.45 -4.64
CA TYR A 117 35.49 -4.83 -3.92
C TYR A 117 35.78 -3.35 -3.65
N GLN A 118 35.01 -2.50 -4.34
CA GLN A 118 35.02 -1.05 -4.23
C GLN A 118 33.58 -0.57 -4.00
N PRO A 119 33.14 -0.38 -2.75
CA PRO A 119 31.73 -0.04 -2.48
C PRO A 119 31.30 1.32 -3.02
N ALA A 120 32.25 2.22 -3.31
CA ALA A 120 31.97 3.46 -4.03
C ALA A 120 31.41 3.20 -5.44
N ASP A 121 31.85 2.15 -6.13
CA ASP A 121 31.32 1.79 -7.44
C ASP A 121 29.89 1.26 -7.33
N TRP A 122 29.56 0.54 -6.27
CA TRP A 122 28.19 0.10 -5.99
C TRP A 122 27.28 1.27 -5.65
N ALA A 123 27.74 2.18 -4.79
CA ALA A 123 26.99 3.38 -4.44
C ALA A 123 26.77 4.28 -5.67
N GLN A 124 27.77 4.41 -6.55
CA GLN A 124 27.62 5.10 -7.82
C GLN A 124 26.65 4.38 -8.76
N LEU A 125 26.69 3.06 -8.86
CA LEU A 125 25.73 2.30 -9.65
C LEU A 125 24.29 2.47 -9.15
N ALA A 126 24.08 2.50 -7.82
CA ALA A 126 22.79 2.79 -7.22
C ALA A 126 22.28 4.18 -7.64
N LYS A 127 23.16 5.20 -7.61
CA LYS A 127 22.83 6.54 -8.10
C LYS A 127 22.53 6.57 -9.59
N ASP A 128 23.33 5.87 -10.40
CA ASP A 128 23.13 5.76 -11.84
C ASP A 128 21.77 5.10 -12.14
N MET A 129 21.35 4.09 -11.35
CA MET A 129 20.03 3.47 -11.45
C MET A 129 18.91 4.43 -11.02
N GLY A 130 19.21 5.47 -10.23
CA GLY A 130 18.26 6.41 -9.66
C GLY A 130 17.83 6.07 -8.21
N ALA A 131 18.33 4.98 -7.63
CA ALA A 131 17.97 4.56 -6.28
C ALA A 131 18.25 5.65 -5.24
N LYS A 132 17.49 5.62 -4.14
CA LYS A 132 17.67 6.51 -2.98
C LYS A 132 18.14 5.79 -1.73
N TYR A 133 18.14 4.47 -1.76
CA TYR A 133 18.60 3.61 -0.68
C TYR A 133 19.19 2.31 -1.24
N THR A 134 19.95 1.62 -0.42
CA THR A 134 20.53 0.33 -0.76
C THR A 134 20.36 -0.64 0.39
N VAL A 135 20.28 -1.94 0.12
CA VAL A 135 20.22 -2.98 1.14
C VAL A 135 21.28 -4.03 0.83
N LEU A 136 22.25 -4.24 1.72
CA LEU A 136 23.32 -5.24 1.55
C LEU A 136 23.07 -6.48 2.42
N THR A 137 23.24 -7.67 1.86
CA THR A 137 23.31 -8.93 2.64
C THR A 137 24.50 -8.95 3.59
N THR A 138 24.34 -8.43 4.81
CA THR A 138 25.41 -8.47 5.82
C THR A 138 25.75 -9.89 6.22
N ARG A 139 24.71 -10.74 6.31
CA ARG A 139 24.79 -12.18 6.49
C ARG A 139 23.61 -12.84 5.80
N HIS A 140 23.87 -13.83 4.95
CA HIS A 140 22.85 -14.69 4.32
C HIS A 140 22.73 -16.04 5.05
N HIS A 141 21.88 -16.93 4.55
CA HIS A 141 21.60 -18.27 5.10
C HIS A 141 22.83 -19.17 5.27
N GLU A 142 23.88 -18.98 4.48
CA GLU A 142 25.18 -19.66 4.65
C GLU A 142 25.85 -19.32 6.01
N GLY A 143 25.42 -18.23 6.66
CA GLY A 143 25.88 -17.81 7.97
C GLY A 143 27.25 -17.14 7.98
N PHE A 144 27.73 -16.65 6.82
CA PHE A 144 28.93 -15.83 6.72
C PHE A 144 28.58 -14.36 6.97
N ALA A 145 29.24 -13.74 7.96
CA ALA A 145 29.12 -12.32 8.25
C ALA A 145 30.16 -11.52 7.44
N LEU A 146 29.72 -10.54 6.66
CA LEU A 146 30.56 -9.65 5.86
C LEU A 146 31.40 -8.66 6.70
N TRP A 147 31.37 -8.76 8.03
CA TRP A 147 32.06 -7.86 8.96
C TRP A 147 32.81 -8.66 10.05
N PRO A 148 33.74 -8.07 10.82
CA PRO A 148 34.43 -8.74 11.92
C PRO A 148 33.51 -8.94 13.14
N SER A 149 32.59 -9.92 13.06
CA SER A 149 31.73 -10.27 14.19
C SER A 149 32.54 -10.85 15.33
N THR A 150 32.21 -10.46 16.56
CA THR A 150 32.93 -10.88 17.78
C THR A 150 32.36 -12.13 18.46
N HIS A 151 31.34 -12.77 17.87
CA HIS A 151 30.79 -14.01 18.42
C HIS A 151 31.79 -15.17 18.25
N PRO A 152 32.05 -16.01 19.27
CA PRO A 152 33.08 -17.07 19.20
C PRO A 152 32.90 -18.08 18.06
N ASN A 153 31.65 -18.32 17.63
CA ASN A 153 31.31 -19.26 16.55
C ASN A 153 31.09 -18.58 15.18
N ALA A 154 31.40 -17.29 15.06
CA ALA A 154 31.14 -16.56 13.83
C ALA A 154 32.04 -17.05 12.68
N PHE A 155 31.42 -17.24 11.51
CA PHE A 155 32.11 -17.39 10.23
C PHE A 155 32.07 -16.04 9.53
N HIS A 156 33.19 -15.34 9.33
CA HIS A 156 33.16 -13.93 8.97
C HIS A 156 34.34 -13.40 8.13
N ALA A 157 34.19 -12.22 7.53
CA ALA A 157 35.19 -11.58 6.65
C ALA A 157 36.40 -11.01 7.40
N GLY A 158 36.24 -10.68 8.69
CA GLY A 158 37.32 -10.19 9.55
C GLY A 158 38.42 -11.21 9.89
N GLN A 159 38.29 -12.49 9.50
CA GLN A 159 39.29 -13.52 9.74
C GLN A 159 40.15 -13.76 8.48
N ALA A 160 41.27 -14.48 8.62
CA ALA A 160 42.06 -14.93 7.47
C ALA A 160 41.22 -15.81 6.51
N PRO A 161 41.38 -15.68 5.19
CA PRO A 161 42.42 -14.92 4.50
C PRO A 161 42.08 -13.44 4.22
N MET A 162 40.86 -12.99 4.49
CA MET A 162 40.37 -11.69 4.03
C MET A 162 40.70 -10.51 4.97
N GLN A 163 40.44 -10.65 6.27
CA GLN A 163 40.72 -9.65 7.31
C GLN A 163 40.16 -8.24 7.00
N ARG A 164 38.91 -8.15 6.53
CA ARG A 164 38.24 -6.87 6.20
C ARG A 164 36.87 -6.71 6.87
N ASP A 165 36.46 -5.46 7.06
CA ASP A 165 35.10 -5.08 7.43
C ASP A 165 34.34 -4.54 6.21
N LEU A 166 33.77 -5.44 5.42
CA LEU A 166 33.10 -5.08 4.17
C LEU A 166 31.80 -4.30 4.44
N VAL A 167 31.12 -4.55 5.56
CA VAL A 167 29.92 -3.78 5.94
C VAL A 167 30.30 -2.34 6.28
N GLY A 168 31.38 -2.11 7.03
CA GLY A 168 31.84 -0.77 7.37
C GLY A 168 32.21 0.07 6.14
N GLU A 169 32.91 -0.55 5.19
CA GLU A 169 33.27 0.09 3.93
C GLU A 169 32.03 0.42 3.07
N TYR A 170 31.08 -0.52 2.96
CA TYR A 170 29.78 -0.30 2.30
C TYR A 170 29.00 0.87 2.92
N VAL A 171 28.83 0.85 4.23
CA VAL A 171 28.04 1.85 4.96
C VAL A 171 28.64 3.25 4.75
N THR A 172 29.97 3.37 4.77
CA THR A 172 30.66 4.64 4.53
C THR A 172 30.39 5.14 3.11
N ALA A 173 30.63 4.31 2.10
CA ALA A 173 30.44 4.69 0.69
C ALA A 173 28.99 5.08 0.35
N VAL A 174 27.99 4.36 0.90
CA VAL A 174 26.57 4.66 0.70
C VAL A 174 26.19 6.01 1.30
N ARG A 175 26.70 6.32 2.50
CA ARG A 175 26.46 7.63 3.13
C ARG A 175 27.14 8.77 2.38
N ASP A 176 28.39 8.58 1.95
CA ASP A 176 29.13 9.57 1.16
C ASP A 176 28.43 9.85 -0.18
N ALA A 177 27.74 8.85 -0.73
CA ALA A 177 26.91 8.98 -1.91
C ALA A 177 25.55 9.68 -1.67
N GLY A 178 25.19 9.98 -0.41
CA GLY A 178 23.92 10.60 -0.02
C GLY A 178 22.73 9.64 -0.04
N LEU A 179 22.98 8.33 -0.03
CA LEU A 179 21.95 7.29 -0.04
C LEU A 179 21.62 6.84 1.39
N LYS A 180 20.41 6.32 1.56
CA LYS A 180 20.00 5.66 2.82
C LYS A 180 20.62 4.27 2.91
N VAL A 181 20.98 3.89 4.13
CA VAL A 181 21.71 2.64 4.43
C VAL A 181 20.74 1.58 4.93
N GLY A 182 20.66 0.47 4.20
CA GLY A 182 19.89 -0.71 4.56
C GLY A 182 20.77 -1.94 4.75
N LEU A 183 20.42 -2.78 5.72
CA LEU A 183 21.17 -3.99 6.04
C LEU A 183 20.24 -5.20 6.02
N TYR A 184 20.50 -6.16 5.14
CA TYR A 184 19.85 -7.46 5.20
C TYR A 184 20.54 -8.35 6.22
N PHE A 185 19.76 -9.11 6.99
CA PHE A 185 20.27 -10.06 7.97
C PHE A 185 19.42 -11.34 8.04
N SER A 186 20.08 -12.49 7.85
CA SER A 186 19.47 -13.81 8.02
C SER A 186 19.64 -14.35 9.44
N PRO A 187 18.55 -14.51 10.24
CA PRO A 187 18.64 -15.15 11.56
C PRO A 187 19.11 -16.60 11.46
N MET A 188 18.58 -17.36 10.49
CA MET A 188 18.98 -18.73 10.28
C MET A 188 20.42 -18.87 9.76
N SER A 189 21.03 -20.02 10.00
CA SER A 189 22.28 -20.41 9.37
C SER A 189 22.35 -21.92 9.17
N TRP A 190 22.64 -22.35 7.94
CA TRP A 190 22.86 -23.75 7.58
C TRP A 190 24.09 -24.40 8.24
N ARG A 191 24.91 -23.63 8.97
CA ARG A 191 26.00 -24.17 9.79
C ARG A 191 25.50 -24.92 11.03
N TYR A 192 24.24 -24.72 11.40
CA TYR A 192 23.65 -25.23 12.64
C TYR A 192 22.58 -26.28 12.34
N PRO A 193 22.84 -27.58 12.55
CA PRO A 193 21.82 -28.63 12.43
C PRO A 193 20.57 -28.37 13.29
N GLY A 194 20.75 -27.70 14.44
CA GLY A 194 19.67 -27.30 15.34
C GLY A 194 18.62 -26.38 14.71
N TYR A 195 18.92 -25.73 13.58
CA TYR A 195 17.92 -25.01 12.81
C TYR A 195 16.77 -25.90 12.32
N TYR A 196 17.06 -27.17 12.01
CA TYR A 196 16.05 -28.15 11.58
C TYR A 196 15.41 -28.90 12.76
N ASP A 197 15.98 -28.81 13.96
CA ASP A 197 15.54 -29.57 15.14
C ASP A 197 15.70 -28.73 16.42
N VAL A 198 15.01 -27.59 16.47
CA VAL A 198 15.19 -26.64 17.59
C VAL A 198 14.86 -27.28 18.94
N THR A 199 13.98 -28.28 18.99
CA THR A 199 13.60 -28.95 20.25
C THR A 199 14.53 -30.10 20.63
N GLY A 200 15.33 -30.62 19.70
CA GLY A 200 16.11 -31.86 19.87
C GLY A 200 15.24 -33.12 19.92
N THR A 201 13.97 -33.03 19.50
CA THR A 201 12.99 -34.11 19.59
C THR A 201 12.21 -34.31 18.29
N ASN A 202 12.35 -33.43 17.31
CA ASN A 202 11.60 -33.49 16.07
C ASN A 202 12.38 -32.77 14.96
N CYS A 203 13.36 -33.45 14.40
CA CYS A 203 14.11 -32.93 13.27
C CYS A 203 13.24 -32.90 12.01
N LEU A 204 13.10 -31.71 11.44
CA LEU A 204 12.40 -31.47 10.19
C LEU A 204 13.21 -32.02 8.99
N PRO A 205 12.54 -32.31 7.87
CA PRO A 205 13.20 -32.74 6.64
C PRO A 205 14.28 -31.75 6.19
N ASN A 206 15.44 -32.27 5.81
CA ASN A 206 16.61 -31.46 5.40
C ASN A 206 17.45 -32.21 4.37
N LYS A 207 18.30 -31.49 3.63
CA LYS A 207 19.11 -32.04 2.54
C LYS A 207 20.38 -32.75 3.00
N TRP A 208 20.86 -32.48 4.22
CA TRP A 208 22.09 -33.04 4.78
C TRP A 208 21.89 -34.36 5.53
N GLY A 209 20.64 -34.83 5.66
CA GLY A 209 20.33 -36.08 6.35
C GLY A 209 20.42 -36.00 7.86
N TYR A 210 20.32 -34.80 8.46
CA TYR A 210 20.20 -34.66 9.91
C TYR A 210 18.94 -35.39 10.40
N THR A 211 19.09 -36.10 11.51
CA THR A 211 18.02 -36.81 12.21
C THR A 211 17.85 -36.21 13.61
N THR A 212 16.73 -36.49 14.28
CA THR A 212 16.49 -36.04 15.66
C THR A 212 17.66 -36.35 16.58
N ASP A 213 18.18 -35.32 17.25
CA ASP A 213 19.28 -35.42 18.22
C ASP A 213 19.05 -34.42 19.37
N PRO A 214 19.03 -34.86 20.64
CA PRO A 214 18.92 -33.96 21.79
C PRO A 214 19.96 -32.82 21.80
N ALA A 215 21.14 -33.02 21.24
CA ALA A 215 22.19 -32.00 21.13
C ALA A 215 21.80 -30.83 20.21
N HIS A 216 20.85 -31.04 19.29
CA HIS A 216 20.35 -30.00 18.40
C HIS A 216 19.69 -28.84 19.14
N LYS A 217 19.09 -29.09 20.31
CA LYS A 217 18.49 -28.03 21.13
C LYS A 217 19.52 -26.99 21.57
N GLU A 218 20.66 -27.45 22.06
CA GLU A 218 21.76 -26.55 22.47
C GLU A 218 22.43 -25.90 21.25
N ASN A 219 22.59 -26.65 20.15
CA ASN A 219 23.09 -26.09 18.90
C ASN A 219 22.20 -24.94 18.37
N ALA A 220 20.88 -25.08 18.44
CA ALA A 220 19.93 -24.02 18.10
C ALA A 220 20.05 -22.81 19.04
N ARG A 221 20.19 -23.04 20.34
CA ARG A 221 20.39 -21.96 21.33
C ARG A 221 21.67 -21.16 21.05
N ILE A 222 22.77 -21.83 20.67
CA ILE A 222 24.02 -21.18 20.27
C ILE A 222 23.85 -20.35 18.99
N MET A 223 23.11 -20.85 18.00
CA MET A 223 22.75 -20.07 16.80
C MET A 223 21.97 -18.81 17.18
N LYS A 224 21.01 -18.92 18.11
CA LYS A 224 20.24 -17.78 18.62
C LYS A 224 21.12 -16.74 19.32
N ASN A 225 22.09 -17.17 20.15
CA ASN A 225 23.08 -16.27 20.74
C ASN A 225 23.86 -15.49 19.69
N GLU A 226 24.32 -16.16 18.63
CA GLU A 226 25.04 -15.51 17.52
C GLU A 226 24.17 -14.44 16.86
N VAL A 227 22.89 -14.71 16.64
CA VAL A 227 21.92 -13.74 16.09
C VAL A 227 21.80 -12.50 16.97
N TYR A 228 21.58 -12.67 18.28
CA TYR A 228 21.40 -11.55 19.19
C TYR A 228 22.65 -10.66 19.27
N GLN A 229 23.84 -11.27 19.31
CA GLN A 229 25.08 -10.49 19.29
C GLN A 229 25.25 -9.77 17.95
N GLN A 230 25.06 -10.45 16.82
CA GLN A 230 25.28 -9.86 15.50
C GLN A 230 24.30 -8.73 15.18
N VAL A 231 23.02 -8.88 15.53
CA VAL A 231 22.04 -7.78 15.40
C VAL A 231 22.47 -6.59 16.26
N LYS A 232 22.90 -6.80 17.51
CA LYS A 232 23.40 -5.72 18.36
C LYS A 232 24.63 -5.03 17.77
N GLU A 233 25.57 -5.78 17.21
CA GLU A 233 26.76 -5.23 16.53
C GLU A 233 26.36 -4.35 15.35
N LEU A 234 25.48 -4.83 14.47
CA LEU A 234 25.01 -4.08 13.30
C LEU A 234 24.33 -2.76 13.70
N MET A 235 23.52 -2.80 14.75
CA MET A 235 22.76 -1.63 15.22
C MET A 235 23.60 -0.62 16.01
N THR A 236 24.82 -0.97 16.45
CA THR A 236 25.64 -0.10 17.31
C THR A 236 26.95 0.35 16.68
N LYS A 237 27.58 -0.47 15.84
CA LYS A 237 28.93 -0.21 15.32
C LYS A 237 28.96 0.62 14.03
N TYR A 238 27.86 0.65 13.29
CA TYR A 238 27.86 1.17 11.92
C TYR A 238 27.20 2.55 11.78
N GLY A 239 26.86 3.26 12.85
CA GLY A 239 26.16 4.56 12.77
C GLY A 239 24.67 4.41 12.45
N LYS A 240 24.04 5.43 11.84
CA LYS A 240 22.60 5.40 11.55
C LYS A 240 22.24 4.37 10.47
N ILE A 241 21.36 3.44 10.80
CA ILE A 241 20.79 2.48 9.85
C ILE A 241 19.35 2.91 9.56
N ASP A 242 19.01 3.05 8.28
CA ASP A 242 17.69 3.51 7.85
C ASP A 242 16.74 2.33 7.66
N ASP A 243 17.24 1.16 7.23
CA ASP A 243 16.47 -0.07 6.99
C ASP A 243 17.20 -1.32 7.52
N ILE A 244 16.49 -2.23 8.17
CA ILE A 244 16.96 -3.60 8.43
C ILE A 244 15.98 -4.61 7.84
N TYR A 245 16.47 -5.38 6.87
CA TYR A 245 15.70 -6.37 6.13
C TYR A 245 16.02 -7.77 6.68
N PHE A 246 15.14 -8.33 7.51
CA PHE A 246 15.29 -9.71 7.95
C PHE A 246 14.89 -10.68 6.84
N ASP A 247 15.38 -11.92 6.91
CA ASP A 247 14.96 -13.00 6.02
C ASP A 247 15.39 -14.37 6.57
N GLY A 248 14.59 -15.41 6.37
CA GLY A 248 14.88 -16.72 6.97
C GLY A 248 14.53 -16.81 8.45
N GLY A 249 13.47 -16.13 8.88
CA GLY A 249 12.91 -16.25 10.23
C GLY A 249 12.20 -17.59 10.44
N TRP A 250 11.67 -18.21 9.39
CA TRP A 250 11.08 -19.56 9.45
C TRP A 250 12.08 -20.63 9.93
N LEU A 251 11.57 -21.74 10.51
CA LEU A 251 12.39 -22.86 10.98
C LEU A 251 12.32 -24.06 10.04
N GLY A 252 13.47 -24.71 9.82
CA GLY A 252 13.59 -25.85 8.90
C GLY A 252 13.10 -25.59 7.47
N GLN A 253 13.07 -24.33 7.02
CA GLN A 253 12.51 -23.94 5.71
C GLN A 253 11.04 -24.31 5.52
N GLN A 254 10.25 -24.29 6.62
CA GLN A 254 8.83 -24.59 6.62
C GLN A 254 8.04 -23.45 7.27
N GLY A 255 6.80 -23.26 6.83
CA GLY A 255 5.88 -22.29 7.41
C GLY A 255 6.24 -20.82 7.10
N ALA A 256 5.63 -19.92 7.85
CA ALA A 256 5.89 -18.48 7.79
C ALA A 256 6.88 -18.04 8.87
N ASP A 257 7.50 -16.87 8.71
CA ASP A 257 8.41 -16.29 9.72
C ASP A 257 7.74 -16.15 11.10
N ALA A 258 6.44 -15.83 11.13
CA ALA A 258 5.67 -15.70 12.37
C ALA A 258 5.53 -17.02 13.13
N ASP A 259 5.55 -18.17 12.45
CA ASP A 259 5.45 -19.49 13.09
C ASP A 259 6.67 -19.81 13.96
N ALA A 260 7.80 -19.16 13.66
CA ALA A 260 9.06 -19.30 14.37
C ALA A 260 9.30 -18.23 15.44
N ALA A 261 8.35 -17.30 15.65
CA ALA A 261 8.51 -16.19 16.59
C ALA A 261 8.76 -16.65 18.03
N PHE A 262 8.24 -17.83 18.43
CA PHE A 262 8.51 -18.41 19.75
C PHE A 262 10.00 -18.68 19.99
N PHE A 263 10.77 -18.98 18.93
CA PHE A 263 12.18 -19.29 19.03
C PHE A 263 13.03 -18.02 18.96
N TRP A 264 12.79 -17.15 17.97
CA TRP A 264 13.59 -15.93 17.78
C TRP A 264 13.25 -14.81 18.76
N GLU A 265 12.03 -14.79 19.29
CA GLU A 265 11.49 -13.75 20.16
C GLU A 265 11.60 -12.34 19.54
N PRO A 266 10.93 -12.08 18.40
CA PRO A 266 11.03 -10.82 17.68
C PRO A 266 10.25 -9.67 18.34
N GLY A 267 9.81 -9.84 19.59
CA GLY A 267 9.11 -8.80 20.34
C GLY A 267 10.05 -7.76 20.96
N LYS A 268 9.45 -6.85 21.73
CA LYS A 268 10.18 -5.85 22.51
C LYS A 268 10.96 -6.51 23.65
N VAL A 269 10.30 -7.38 24.41
CA VAL A 269 10.85 -8.04 25.61
C VAL A 269 10.81 -9.56 25.38
N ARG A 270 11.82 -10.28 25.87
CA ARG A 270 11.88 -11.74 25.85
C ARG A 270 10.98 -12.37 26.89
N ASP A 271 10.50 -13.57 26.58
CA ASP A 271 9.80 -14.41 27.54
C ASP A 271 10.80 -15.09 28.46
N SER A 272 10.70 -14.83 29.76
CA SER A 272 11.52 -15.49 30.78
C SER A 272 11.32 -17.02 30.85
N ALA A 273 10.19 -17.53 30.34
CA ALA A 273 9.88 -18.95 30.29
C ALA A 273 10.35 -19.63 28.98
N ASN A 274 10.99 -18.88 28.06
CA ASN A 274 11.46 -19.43 26.80
C ASN A 274 12.49 -20.56 27.02
N GLN A 275 12.30 -21.70 26.35
CA GLN A 275 13.18 -22.87 26.50
C GLN A 275 14.56 -22.71 25.85
N TRP A 276 14.77 -21.63 25.09
CA TRP A 276 16.03 -21.28 24.43
C TRP A 276 16.50 -19.90 24.90
N PRO A 277 16.99 -19.78 26.14
CA PRO A 277 17.44 -18.50 26.66
C PRO A 277 18.68 -18.01 25.90
N VAL A 278 18.71 -16.70 25.62
CA VAL A 278 19.92 -16.00 25.17
C VAL A 278 20.79 -15.74 26.39
N ASP A 279 22.07 -16.09 26.31
CA ASP A 279 23.00 -15.93 27.43
C ASP A 279 23.17 -14.45 27.81
N ALA A 280 23.50 -14.21 29.08
CA ALA A 280 23.68 -12.87 29.61
C ALA A 280 24.71 -12.04 28.81
N ALA A 281 25.77 -12.69 28.29
CA ALA A 281 26.81 -12.04 27.49
C ALA A 281 26.31 -11.45 26.17
N TYR A 282 25.23 -12.01 25.60
CA TYR A 282 24.65 -11.58 24.32
C TYR A 282 23.32 -10.84 24.50
N SER A 283 22.95 -10.57 25.75
CA SER A 283 21.70 -9.92 26.10
C SER A 283 21.80 -8.40 25.99
N ASP A 284 20.65 -7.77 25.81
CA ASP A 284 20.44 -6.34 26.03
C ASP A 284 19.16 -6.14 26.86
N ALA A 285 19.00 -4.98 27.48
CA ALA A 285 17.92 -4.69 28.40
C ALA A 285 17.20 -3.37 28.07
N ASP A 286 15.89 -3.33 28.30
CA ASP A 286 15.07 -2.13 28.17
C ASP A 286 15.55 -1.09 29.20
N SER A 287 15.80 0.13 28.74
CA SER A 287 16.36 1.18 29.59
C SER A 287 15.42 1.63 30.70
N ALA A 288 14.10 1.42 30.57
CA ALA A 288 13.11 1.83 31.55
C ALA A 288 12.77 0.70 32.54
N THR A 289 12.64 -0.53 32.07
CA THR A 289 12.19 -1.66 32.91
C THR A 289 13.31 -2.59 33.35
N GLY A 290 14.49 -2.53 32.73
CA GLY A 290 15.57 -3.49 32.92
C GLY A 290 15.28 -4.89 32.35
N SER A 291 14.13 -5.08 31.69
CA SER A 291 13.73 -6.36 31.13
C SER A 291 14.60 -6.74 29.93
N ALA A 292 14.92 -8.02 29.79
CA ALA A 292 15.69 -8.52 28.67
C ALA A 292 14.96 -8.28 27.34
N LEU A 293 15.62 -7.65 26.38
CA LEU A 293 15.05 -7.30 25.08
C LEU A 293 15.00 -8.51 24.16
N GLY A 294 13.91 -8.61 23.38
CA GLY A 294 13.83 -9.45 22.18
C GLY A 294 14.56 -8.81 21.00
N VAL A 295 14.64 -9.48 19.85
CA VAL A 295 15.44 -9.01 18.70
C VAL A 295 15.01 -7.61 18.26
N MET A 296 13.71 -7.36 18.11
CA MET A 296 13.21 -6.03 17.74
C MET A 296 13.36 -5.01 18.86
N GLY A 297 13.31 -5.44 20.13
CA GLY A 297 13.69 -4.60 21.25
C GLY A 297 15.12 -4.07 21.14
N VAL A 298 16.08 -4.93 20.78
CA VAL A 298 17.47 -4.53 20.51
C VAL A 298 17.54 -3.54 19.34
N VAL A 299 16.88 -3.86 18.22
CA VAL A 299 16.83 -2.99 17.04
C VAL A 299 16.28 -1.61 17.39
N ARG A 300 15.12 -1.52 18.03
CA ARG A 300 14.45 -0.27 18.37
C ARG A 300 15.16 0.54 19.47
N LYS A 301 15.89 -0.12 20.37
CA LYS A 301 16.69 0.57 21.38
C LYS A 301 17.83 1.37 20.75
N HIS A 302 18.54 0.78 19.78
CA HIS A 302 19.74 1.38 19.20
C HIS A 302 19.46 2.19 17.93
N GLN A 303 18.40 1.86 17.18
CA GLN A 303 17.98 2.54 15.97
C GLN A 303 16.47 2.82 16.02
N PRO A 304 16.01 3.82 16.79
CA PRO A 304 14.58 4.07 17.01
C PRO A 304 13.79 4.47 15.75
N ASP A 305 14.48 4.88 14.68
CA ASP A 305 13.88 5.34 13.42
C ASP A 305 14.06 4.36 12.25
N VAL A 306 14.75 3.24 12.45
CA VAL A 306 14.95 2.24 11.39
C VAL A 306 13.60 1.69 10.91
N VAL A 307 13.47 1.35 9.64
CA VAL A 307 12.29 0.61 9.13
C VAL A 307 12.64 -0.87 9.00
N VAL A 308 11.66 -1.75 9.19
CA VAL A 308 11.89 -3.20 9.23
C VAL A 308 10.81 -3.95 8.46
N ASN A 309 11.17 -4.98 7.71
CA ASN A 309 10.23 -5.88 7.04
C ASN A 309 9.65 -6.94 8.04
N PRO A 310 8.69 -7.80 7.64
CA PRO A 310 8.04 -8.71 8.59
C PRO A 310 8.83 -10.00 8.89
N ARG A 311 9.98 -10.20 8.24
CA ARG A 311 10.66 -11.50 8.18
C ARG A 311 11.51 -11.84 9.41
N SER A 312 11.41 -11.05 10.47
CA SER A 312 11.87 -11.44 11.80
C SER A 312 10.84 -12.31 12.55
N GLY A 313 9.60 -12.37 12.05
CA GLY A 313 8.44 -12.93 12.74
C GLY A 313 7.60 -11.89 13.48
N TRP A 314 8.01 -10.62 13.50
CA TRP A 314 7.15 -9.47 13.86
C TRP A 314 6.45 -8.91 12.62
N MET A 315 5.30 -8.25 12.73
CA MET A 315 4.55 -7.76 11.55
C MET A 315 5.29 -6.79 10.60
N GLY A 316 6.41 -6.20 11.01
CA GLY A 316 7.16 -5.22 10.22
C GLY A 316 6.47 -3.85 10.11
N ASP A 317 7.21 -2.85 9.63
CA ASP A 317 6.71 -1.50 9.32
C ASP A 317 6.07 -1.42 7.93
N TYR A 318 6.53 -2.28 7.02
CA TYR A 318 6.08 -2.48 5.65
C TYR A 318 6.03 -3.98 5.33
N ILE A 319 5.32 -4.36 4.27
CA ILE A 319 5.28 -5.73 3.77
C ILE A 319 6.23 -5.92 2.59
N SER A 320 6.76 -7.12 2.44
CA SER A 320 7.60 -7.52 1.30
C SER A 320 6.80 -8.40 0.35
N GLU A 321 6.71 -7.99 -0.92
CA GLU A 321 6.21 -8.80 -2.03
C GLU A 321 7.42 -9.27 -2.85
N GLU A 322 7.81 -10.53 -2.70
CA GLU A 322 9.02 -11.07 -3.33
C GLU A 322 8.73 -11.70 -4.70
N GLY A 323 9.67 -11.54 -5.64
CA GLY A 323 9.75 -12.32 -6.87
C GLY A 323 9.45 -11.53 -8.13
N GLY A 324 9.76 -12.12 -9.28
CA GLY A 324 9.65 -11.48 -10.60
C GLY A 324 8.24 -11.35 -11.17
N SER A 325 7.19 -11.65 -10.40
CA SER A 325 5.81 -11.46 -10.85
C SER A 325 5.48 -9.97 -10.99
N ILE A 326 4.71 -9.63 -12.02
CA ILE A 326 4.23 -8.25 -12.21
C ILE A 326 3.08 -8.00 -11.22
N PRO A 327 3.13 -6.93 -10.41
CA PRO A 327 2.01 -6.59 -9.53
C PRO A 327 0.74 -6.27 -10.31
N THR A 328 -0.39 -6.85 -9.91
CA THR A 328 -1.71 -6.67 -10.53
C THR A 328 -2.78 -6.28 -9.51
N GLY A 329 -3.97 -5.92 -10.01
CA GLY A 329 -5.13 -5.59 -9.20
C GLY A 329 -5.08 -4.17 -8.61
N ALA A 330 -5.81 -3.98 -7.51
CA ALA A 330 -5.97 -2.67 -6.89
C ALA A 330 -4.66 -2.10 -6.31
N MET A 331 -4.64 -0.78 -6.15
CA MET A 331 -3.62 -0.07 -5.38
C MET A 331 -3.49 -0.65 -3.96
N ARG A 332 -2.26 -0.72 -3.45
CA ARG A 332 -1.98 -1.18 -2.09
C ARG A 332 -2.30 -0.07 -1.09
N THR A 333 -3.06 -0.42 -0.07
CA THR A 333 -3.52 0.48 1.00
C THR A 333 -3.32 -0.18 2.37
N GLY A 334 -3.32 0.62 3.43
CA GLY A 334 -3.09 0.13 4.80
C GLY A 334 -1.61 0.05 5.18
N LEU A 335 -0.88 -0.96 4.70
CA LEU A 335 0.58 -1.06 4.90
C LEU A 335 1.34 -0.71 3.63
N LEU A 336 2.49 -0.04 3.81
CA LEU A 336 3.43 0.16 2.72
C LEU A 336 3.87 -1.21 2.20
N SER A 337 3.88 -1.39 0.88
CA SER A 337 4.35 -2.61 0.23
C SER A 337 5.62 -2.33 -0.56
N GLU A 338 6.62 -3.16 -0.38
CA GLU A 338 7.86 -3.16 -1.14
C GLU A 338 7.90 -4.35 -2.09
N LYS A 339 8.12 -4.10 -3.38
CA LYS A 339 8.35 -5.12 -4.40
C LYS A 339 9.85 -5.44 -4.46
N ASN A 340 10.23 -6.62 -4.01
CA ASN A 340 11.62 -7.09 -4.05
C ASN A 340 11.77 -8.08 -5.21
N PHE A 341 12.70 -7.85 -6.14
CA PHE A 341 12.89 -8.76 -7.26
C PHE A 341 14.31 -8.80 -7.81
N THR A 342 14.65 -9.92 -8.45
CA THR A 342 15.93 -10.15 -9.13
C THR A 342 15.81 -9.83 -10.60
N ILE A 343 16.93 -9.45 -11.22
CA ILE A 343 17.04 -9.32 -12.68
C ILE A 343 17.73 -10.52 -13.33
N CYS A 344 18.22 -11.50 -12.55
CA CYS A 344 18.98 -12.65 -13.05
C CYS A 344 18.37 -14.01 -12.67
N GLY A 345 17.16 -14.04 -12.10
CA GLY A 345 16.49 -15.27 -11.67
C GLY A 345 17.04 -15.91 -10.39
N THR A 346 18.22 -15.49 -9.92
CA THR A 346 18.77 -15.74 -8.58
C THR A 346 19.11 -14.42 -7.90
N TRP A 347 19.17 -14.41 -6.57
CA TRP A 347 19.54 -13.21 -5.81
C TRP A 347 21.06 -13.01 -5.85
N GLY A 348 21.80 -14.02 -5.41
CA GLY A 348 23.25 -14.06 -5.48
C GLY A 348 23.76 -14.35 -6.90
N TYR A 349 25.05 -14.08 -7.10
CA TYR A 349 25.70 -14.29 -8.39
C TYR A 349 25.63 -15.74 -8.85
N LYS A 350 25.17 -15.91 -10.10
CA LYS A 350 25.17 -17.19 -10.82
C LYS A 350 25.82 -17.01 -12.18
N ALA A 351 26.85 -17.80 -12.45
CA ALA A 351 27.56 -17.75 -13.72
C ALA A 351 26.62 -18.10 -14.88
N GLY A 352 26.63 -17.29 -15.94
CA GLY A 352 25.80 -17.47 -17.12
C GLY A 352 24.30 -17.19 -16.91
N ALA A 353 23.91 -16.54 -15.80
CA ALA A 353 22.52 -16.13 -15.62
C ALA A 353 22.11 -15.05 -16.63
N THR A 354 20.93 -15.22 -17.23
CA THR A 354 20.38 -14.26 -18.20
C THR A 354 19.75 -13.07 -17.48
N VAL A 355 20.18 -11.86 -17.83
CA VAL A 355 19.56 -10.62 -17.35
C VAL A 355 18.18 -10.42 -17.98
N MET A 356 17.18 -10.08 -17.18
CA MET A 356 15.83 -9.73 -17.62
C MET A 356 15.86 -8.61 -18.66
N SER A 357 14.93 -8.67 -19.62
CA SER A 357 14.76 -7.58 -20.57
C SER A 357 14.37 -6.28 -19.85
N PHE A 358 14.79 -5.14 -20.39
CA PHE A 358 14.40 -3.83 -19.85
C PHE A 358 12.88 -3.67 -19.77
N GLY A 359 12.14 -4.16 -20.77
CA GLY A 359 10.67 -4.14 -20.76
C GLY A 359 10.08 -4.91 -19.58
N THR A 360 10.64 -6.06 -19.23
CA THR A 360 10.22 -6.83 -18.04
C THR A 360 10.49 -6.07 -16.75
N ILE A 361 11.69 -5.48 -16.62
CA ILE A 361 12.08 -4.69 -15.45
C ILE A 361 11.12 -3.50 -15.28
N MET A 362 10.89 -2.74 -16.35
CA MET A 362 9.98 -1.59 -16.33
C MET A 362 8.54 -1.99 -16.03
N ASN A 363 8.08 -3.14 -16.54
CA ASN A 363 6.73 -3.62 -16.27
C ASN A 363 6.52 -3.93 -14.78
N ILE A 364 7.52 -4.48 -14.10
CA ILE A 364 7.46 -4.69 -12.64
C ILE A 364 7.48 -3.33 -11.91
N LEU A 365 8.41 -2.44 -12.26
CA LEU A 365 8.59 -1.15 -11.59
C LEU A 365 7.35 -0.25 -11.70
N VAL A 366 6.84 -0.03 -12.92
CA VAL A 366 5.72 0.88 -13.17
C VAL A 366 4.45 0.35 -12.54
N ASN A 367 4.17 -0.95 -12.65
CA ASN A 367 3.02 -1.56 -11.99
C ASN A 367 3.09 -1.49 -10.46
N SER A 368 4.29 -1.44 -9.88
CA SER A 368 4.48 -1.21 -8.45
C SER A 368 4.14 0.24 -8.08
N TRP A 369 4.70 1.23 -8.79
CA TRP A 369 4.50 2.64 -8.46
C TRP A 369 3.05 3.09 -8.58
N VAL A 370 2.35 2.70 -9.65
CA VAL A 370 0.92 3.04 -9.83
C VAL A 370 0.01 2.33 -8.82
N ARG A 371 0.53 1.33 -8.10
CA ARG A 371 -0.17 0.64 -6.99
C ARG A 371 0.31 1.11 -5.62
N ASN A 372 0.95 2.27 -5.54
CA ASN A 372 1.42 2.86 -4.29
C ASN A 372 2.48 2.01 -3.56
N MET A 373 3.30 1.27 -4.32
CA MET A 373 4.38 0.45 -3.78
C MET A 373 5.74 1.15 -3.95
N VAL A 374 6.72 0.68 -3.19
CA VAL A 374 8.15 0.96 -3.40
C VAL A 374 8.83 -0.29 -3.97
N CYS A 375 10.01 -0.16 -4.58
CA CYS A 375 10.71 -1.27 -5.22
C CYS A 375 12.14 -1.40 -4.68
N LEU A 376 12.60 -2.64 -4.53
CA LEU A 376 13.98 -2.98 -4.21
C LEU A 376 14.50 -3.95 -5.29
N LEU A 377 15.30 -3.43 -6.21
CA LEU A 377 15.80 -4.15 -7.39
C LEU A 377 17.18 -4.73 -7.08
N ASN A 378 17.34 -6.04 -7.24
CA ASN A 378 18.57 -6.74 -6.88
C ASN A 378 19.64 -6.81 -7.97
N ILE A 379 20.89 -6.67 -7.54
CA ILE A 379 22.11 -7.08 -8.26
C ILE A 379 22.86 -8.17 -7.46
N GLY A 380 23.64 -8.99 -8.17
CA GLY A 380 24.48 -10.03 -7.59
C GLY A 380 25.94 -9.87 -8.04
N PRO A 381 26.81 -9.19 -7.25
CA PRO A 381 28.22 -9.06 -7.55
C PRO A 381 28.96 -10.41 -7.55
N ASP A 382 29.98 -10.53 -8.38
CA ASP A 382 30.82 -11.73 -8.45
C ASP A 382 31.71 -11.90 -7.21
N ARG A 383 32.45 -13.02 -7.13
CA ARG A 383 33.33 -13.34 -5.99
C ARG A 383 34.43 -12.32 -5.67
N THR A 384 34.74 -11.42 -6.61
CA THR A 384 35.74 -10.35 -6.44
C THR A 384 35.11 -9.06 -5.92
N GLY A 385 33.78 -8.92 -6.02
CA GLY A 385 33.05 -7.70 -5.67
C GLY A 385 32.65 -6.86 -6.89
N THR A 386 32.86 -7.37 -8.10
CA THR A 386 32.51 -6.66 -9.34
C THR A 386 31.06 -6.97 -9.71
N VAL A 387 30.27 -5.93 -10.00
CA VAL A 387 28.93 -6.11 -10.58
C VAL A 387 29.08 -6.46 -12.07
N PRO A 388 28.50 -7.58 -12.56
CA PRO A 388 28.57 -7.94 -13.98
C PRO A 388 28.07 -6.79 -14.89
N ALA A 389 28.77 -6.58 -16.00
CA ALA A 389 28.55 -5.42 -16.88
C ALA A 389 27.14 -5.38 -17.49
N ASP A 390 26.54 -6.54 -17.75
CA ASP A 390 25.18 -6.70 -18.26
C ASP A 390 24.13 -6.30 -17.21
N GLN A 391 24.31 -6.71 -15.94
CA GLN A 391 23.49 -6.24 -14.83
C GLN A 391 23.61 -4.72 -14.66
N ALA A 392 24.84 -4.20 -14.66
CA ALA A 392 25.09 -2.77 -14.53
C ALA A 392 24.46 -1.97 -15.69
N ALA A 393 24.53 -2.46 -16.92
CA ALA A 393 23.90 -1.84 -18.07
C ALA A 393 22.37 -1.83 -17.97
N ALA A 394 21.76 -2.93 -17.49
CA ALA A 394 20.31 -3.02 -17.32
C ALA A 394 19.80 -2.00 -16.30
N VAL A 395 20.44 -1.88 -15.13
CA VAL A 395 20.02 -0.93 -14.09
C VAL A 395 20.30 0.52 -14.47
N ARG A 396 21.39 0.81 -15.20
CA ARG A 396 21.64 2.16 -15.77
C ARG A 396 20.56 2.59 -16.76
N ARG A 397 19.99 1.65 -17.51
CA ARG A 397 18.88 1.93 -18.44
C ARG A 397 17.60 2.33 -17.69
N VAL A 398 17.36 1.79 -16.50
CA VAL A 398 16.31 2.28 -15.57
C VAL A 398 16.60 3.72 -15.14
N GLY A 399 17.86 4.02 -14.83
CA GLY A 399 18.36 5.37 -14.57
C GLY A 399 18.05 6.39 -15.68
N SER A 400 18.28 6.01 -16.94
CA SER A 400 17.95 6.86 -18.09
C SER A 400 16.46 7.21 -18.17
N PHE A 401 15.59 6.25 -17.86
CA PHE A 401 14.15 6.51 -17.73
C PHE A 401 13.87 7.49 -16.59
N LEU A 402 14.41 7.23 -15.40
CA LEU A 402 14.18 8.05 -14.20
C LEU A 402 14.78 9.45 -14.30
N THR A 403 15.80 9.66 -15.12
CA THR A 403 16.31 11.01 -15.44
C THR A 403 15.26 11.83 -16.17
N SER A 404 14.48 11.22 -17.06
CA SER A 404 13.47 11.90 -17.87
C SER A 404 12.09 11.95 -17.18
N CYS A 405 11.74 10.89 -16.45
CA CYS A 405 10.40 10.69 -15.89
C CYS A 405 10.36 10.66 -14.35
N GLY A 406 11.48 10.91 -13.67
CA GLY A 406 11.59 10.75 -12.22
C GLY A 406 10.61 11.59 -11.40
N GLN A 407 10.16 12.74 -11.92
CA GLN A 407 9.12 13.56 -11.27
C GLN A 407 7.77 12.85 -11.13
N ALA A 408 7.47 11.88 -12.00
CA ALA A 408 6.26 11.05 -11.93
C ALA A 408 6.42 9.85 -10.99
N VAL A 409 7.61 9.67 -10.40
CA VAL A 409 7.93 8.54 -9.53
C VAL A 409 8.26 9.03 -8.12
N TYR A 410 9.33 9.81 -7.96
CA TYR A 410 9.82 10.19 -6.64
C TYR A 410 8.88 11.14 -5.90
N GLY A 411 8.63 10.85 -4.63
CA GLY A 411 7.74 11.65 -3.78
C GLY A 411 6.25 11.57 -4.16
N THR A 412 5.87 10.73 -5.12
CA THR A 412 4.46 10.56 -5.50
C THR A 412 3.75 9.54 -4.60
N ARG A 413 2.43 9.46 -4.69
CA ARG A 413 1.61 8.35 -4.20
C ARG A 413 0.85 7.74 -5.37
N GLY A 414 0.51 6.45 -5.26
CA GLY A 414 -0.36 5.82 -6.26
C GLY A 414 -1.74 6.48 -6.25
N GLY A 415 -2.38 6.58 -7.41
CA GLY A 415 -3.70 7.16 -7.58
C GLY A 415 -3.70 8.59 -8.13
N PRO A 416 -4.86 9.29 -8.09
CA PRO A 416 -6.00 9.04 -7.18
C PRO A 416 -6.95 7.91 -7.61
N TRP A 417 -6.88 7.45 -8.87
CA TRP A 417 -7.74 6.38 -9.38
C TRP A 417 -7.02 5.03 -9.45
N GLN A 418 -7.81 3.96 -9.45
CA GLN A 418 -7.29 2.59 -9.57
C GLN A 418 -6.64 2.38 -10.96
N PRO A 419 -5.55 1.61 -11.04
CA PRO A 419 -4.94 1.24 -12.31
C PRO A 419 -5.78 0.19 -13.05
N VAL A 420 -5.54 0.06 -14.35
CA VAL A 420 -6.03 -1.04 -15.18
C VAL A 420 -4.85 -1.88 -15.62
N ASP A 421 -4.84 -3.15 -15.19
CA ASP A 421 -3.76 -4.11 -15.43
C ASP A 421 -3.29 -4.11 -16.90
N GLY A 422 -1.98 -3.97 -17.09
CA GLY A 422 -1.34 -3.97 -18.40
C GLY A 422 -1.62 -2.75 -19.29
N LYS A 423 -2.51 -1.84 -18.89
CA LYS A 423 -2.91 -0.69 -19.72
C LYS A 423 -2.40 0.63 -19.17
N TYR A 424 -2.83 1.02 -17.97
CA TYR A 424 -2.47 2.32 -17.41
C TYR A 424 -2.62 2.37 -15.90
N GLY A 425 -1.99 3.37 -15.29
CA GLY A 425 -2.17 3.69 -13.88
C GLY A 425 -1.77 5.12 -13.58
N PHE A 426 -1.90 5.52 -12.32
CA PHE A 426 -1.70 6.90 -11.91
C PHE A 426 -0.76 7.00 -10.72
N THR A 427 0.04 8.06 -10.73
CA THR A 427 0.70 8.57 -9.54
C THR A 427 0.33 10.04 -9.36
N SER A 428 0.47 10.57 -8.16
CA SER A 428 0.19 11.99 -7.89
C SER A 428 1.10 12.57 -6.82
N LYS A 429 1.35 13.86 -6.95
CA LYS A 429 2.10 14.67 -5.99
C LYS A 429 1.58 16.09 -6.05
N ASP A 430 1.26 16.65 -4.88
CA ASP A 430 0.77 18.03 -4.74
C ASP A 430 -0.41 18.28 -5.69
N ASN A 431 -0.29 19.24 -6.61
CA ASN A 431 -1.30 19.60 -7.61
C ASN A 431 -1.14 18.89 -8.96
N THR A 432 -0.22 17.93 -9.09
CA THR A 432 0.02 17.23 -10.35
C THR A 432 -0.27 15.74 -10.20
N PHE A 433 -1.03 15.18 -11.15
CA PHE A 433 -1.10 13.73 -11.33
C PHE A 433 -0.44 13.34 -12.65
N TYR A 434 0.08 12.12 -12.67
CA TYR A 434 0.80 11.55 -13.78
C TYR A 434 0.07 10.30 -14.26
N ILE A 435 -0.07 10.19 -15.57
CA ILE A 435 -0.71 9.08 -16.25
C ILE A 435 0.42 8.22 -16.81
N HIS A 436 0.56 7.01 -16.29
CA HIS A 436 1.51 6.02 -16.78
C HIS A 436 0.77 5.14 -17.79
N LEU A 437 1.14 5.23 -19.07
CA LEU A 437 0.53 4.43 -20.12
C LEU A 437 1.47 3.26 -20.45
N LEU A 438 1.07 2.06 -20.08
CA LEU A 438 1.84 0.82 -20.22
C LEU A 438 1.70 0.21 -21.62
N PRO A 439 2.55 -0.75 -22.03
CA PRO A 439 2.57 -1.27 -23.41
C PRO A 439 1.23 -1.81 -23.93
N GLY A 440 0.35 -2.31 -23.05
CA GLY A 440 -0.97 -2.79 -23.44
C GLY A 440 -1.97 -1.68 -23.80
N TYR A 441 -1.60 -0.42 -23.60
CA TYR A 441 -2.38 0.74 -24.08
C TYR A 441 -1.81 1.25 -25.42
N SER A 442 -2.57 1.05 -26.49
CA SER A 442 -2.16 1.42 -27.86
C SER A 442 -2.61 2.82 -28.31
N GLY A 443 -3.44 3.51 -27.53
CA GLY A 443 -3.98 4.83 -27.90
C GLY A 443 -2.94 5.94 -27.86
N THR A 444 -3.08 6.91 -28.76
CA THR A 444 -2.34 8.19 -28.76
C THR A 444 -3.16 9.34 -28.14
N SER A 445 -4.35 9.02 -27.64
CA SER A 445 -5.18 9.86 -26.79
C SER A 445 -5.52 9.12 -25.51
N PHE A 446 -5.87 9.85 -24.46
CA PHE A 446 -6.33 9.29 -23.18
C PHE A 446 -7.33 10.24 -22.54
N THR A 447 -8.41 9.71 -21.97
CA THR A 447 -9.37 10.49 -21.18
C THR A 447 -9.30 10.06 -19.72
N THR A 448 -9.00 10.99 -18.83
CA THR A 448 -8.93 10.72 -17.39
C THR A 448 -10.32 10.55 -16.80
N PRO A 449 -10.46 9.85 -15.65
CA PRO A 449 -11.60 10.07 -14.79
C PRO A 449 -11.68 11.55 -14.33
N SER A 450 -12.82 11.93 -13.74
CA SER A 450 -13.10 13.31 -13.35
C SER A 450 -12.08 13.88 -12.35
N ILE A 451 -11.53 15.07 -12.64
CA ILE A 451 -10.62 15.80 -11.73
C ILE A 451 -11.35 16.54 -10.58
N GLY A 452 -12.65 16.31 -10.44
CA GLY A 452 -13.49 16.97 -9.44
C GLY A 452 -13.61 18.47 -9.66
N ASP A 453 -13.44 19.25 -8.60
CA ASP A 453 -13.62 20.70 -8.58
C ASP A 453 -12.41 21.50 -9.10
N ALA A 454 -11.34 20.82 -9.51
CA ALA A 454 -10.10 21.44 -9.96
C ALA A 454 -10.16 21.91 -11.42
N GLN A 455 -9.27 22.83 -11.77
CA GLN A 455 -9.05 23.27 -13.15
C GLN A 455 -7.66 22.85 -13.64
N VAL A 456 -7.57 22.46 -14.91
CA VAL A 456 -6.28 22.12 -15.53
C VAL A 456 -5.51 23.41 -15.83
N THR A 457 -4.27 23.47 -15.37
CA THR A 457 -3.34 24.57 -15.67
C THR A 457 -2.29 24.17 -16.71
N ARG A 458 -1.95 22.87 -16.79
CA ARG A 458 -1.00 22.35 -17.77
C ARG A 458 -1.20 20.86 -18.04
N VAL A 459 -1.01 20.44 -19.29
CA VAL A 459 -0.87 19.04 -19.69
C VAL A 459 0.39 18.90 -20.52
N PHE A 460 1.27 17.94 -20.20
CA PHE A 460 2.57 17.83 -20.85
C PHE A 460 3.08 16.37 -20.92
N ASP A 461 3.91 16.09 -21.92
CA ASP A 461 4.73 14.88 -21.99
C ASP A 461 5.86 15.01 -20.97
N VAL A 462 5.93 14.11 -19.99
CA VAL A 462 6.87 14.24 -18.86
C VAL A 462 8.32 14.14 -19.32
N ALA A 463 8.61 13.24 -20.28
CA ALA A 463 9.96 13.01 -20.75
C ALA A 463 10.47 14.16 -21.64
N ALA A 464 9.61 14.76 -22.46
CA ALA A 464 9.97 15.90 -23.30
C ALA A 464 9.85 17.26 -22.60
N GLY A 465 8.97 17.36 -21.60
CA GLY A 465 8.56 18.63 -21.01
C GLY A 465 7.68 19.49 -21.92
N THR A 466 7.24 18.98 -23.08
CA THR A 466 6.44 19.72 -24.06
C THR A 466 4.95 19.62 -23.75
N ASP A 467 4.23 20.72 -23.93
CA ASP A 467 2.79 20.76 -23.71
C ASP A 467 2.03 19.91 -24.73
N LEU A 468 0.94 19.28 -24.29
CA LEU A 468 0.07 18.43 -25.10
C LEU A 468 -1.31 19.08 -25.27
N PRO A 469 -1.95 18.94 -26.44
CA PRO A 469 -3.33 19.39 -26.63
C PRO A 469 -4.30 18.60 -25.74
N TYR A 470 -5.23 19.29 -25.10
CA TYR A 470 -6.26 18.69 -24.28
C TYR A 470 -7.59 19.43 -24.35
N THR A 471 -8.67 18.74 -23.99
CA THR A 471 -9.99 19.33 -23.71
C THR A 471 -10.50 18.83 -22.36
N VAL A 472 -11.31 19.63 -21.68
CA VAL A 472 -11.96 19.24 -20.41
C VAL A 472 -13.45 19.06 -20.68
N GLY A 473 -13.96 17.86 -20.41
CA GLY A 473 -15.38 17.53 -20.53
C GLY A 473 -16.22 18.18 -19.44
N ALA A 474 -17.54 18.23 -19.64
CA ALA A 474 -18.48 18.71 -18.62
C ALA A 474 -18.44 17.87 -17.33
N ASP A 475 -18.10 16.58 -17.47
CA ASP A 475 -17.87 15.63 -16.39
C ASP A 475 -16.52 15.82 -15.66
N GLY A 476 -15.72 16.82 -16.04
CA GLY A 476 -14.38 17.05 -15.50
C GLY A 476 -13.33 16.05 -15.96
N GLY A 477 -13.63 15.17 -16.93
CA GLY A 477 -12.62 14.31 -17.55
C GLY A 477 -11.70 15.11 -18.47
N VAL A 478 -10.39 14.87 -18.39
CA VAL A 478 -9.41 15.53 -19.26
C VAL A 478 -9.08 14.61 -20.42
N THR A 479 -9.41 15.01 -21.64
CA THR A 479 -9.04 14.28 -22.86
C THR A 479 -7.75 14.85 -23.43
N ILE A 480 -6.67 14.08 -23.34
CA ILE A 480 -5.35 14.41 -23.89
C ILE A 480 -5.20 13.76 -25.27
N THR A 481 -4.57 14.46 -26.22
CA THR A 481 -4.25 13.93 -27.56
C THR A 481 -2.79 14.19 -27.92
N GLY A 482 -2.29 13.54 -28.98
CA GLY A 482 -0.92 13.73 -29.46
C GLY A 482 0.15 13.06 -28.60
N ILE A 483 -0.23 12.07 -27.78
CA ILE A 483 0.68 11.36 -26.90
C ILE A 483 1.67 10.54 -27.73
N ASN A 484 2.97 10.81 -27.56
CA ASN A 484 4.02 10.05 -28.23
C ASN A 484 4.32 8.74 -27.48
N ARG A 485 3.90 7.62 -28.08
CA ARG A 485 4.08 6.27 -27.53
C ARG A 485 5.40 5.59 -27.92
N THR A 486 6.22 6.22 -28.76
CA THR A 486 7.43 5.57 -29.32
C THR A 486 8.72 5.96 -28.61
N ARG A 487 8.75 7.07 -27.85
CA ARG A 487 9.96 7.51 -27.14
C ARG A 487 10.36 6.53 -26.02
N ILE A 488 9.38 6.17 -25.18
CA ILE A 488 9.53 5.24 -24.07
C ILE A 488 8.30 4.32 -24.10
N PRO A 489 8.32 3.26 -24.92
CA PRO A 489 7.16 2.38 -25.11
C PRO A 489 6.83 1.56 -23.85
N GLU A 490 7.81 1.35 -22.97
CA GLU A 490 7.60 0.67 -21.69
C GLU A 490 6.72 1.46 -20.72
N ASP A 491 6.78 2.79 -20.78
CA ASP A 491 5.94 3.71 -20.00
C ASP A 491 6.00 5.11 -20.60
N SER A 492 4.96 5.53 -21.31
CA SER A 492 4.84 6.93 -21.73
C SER A 492 4.03 7.68 -20.70
N VAL A 493 4.66 8.70 -20.13
CA VAL A 493 4.12 9.41 -18.97
C VAL A 493 3.61 10.79 -19.38
N VAL A 494 2.37 11.09 -19.02
CA VAL A 494 1.74 12.40 -19.21
C VAL A 494 1.50 13.04 -17.85
N GLY A 495 1.90 14.28 -17.67
CA GLY A 495 1.61 15.07 -16.47
C GLY A 495 0.41 15.99 -16.69
N VAL A 496 -0.45 16.08 -15.68
CA VAL A 496 -1.58 17.02 -15.63
C VAL A 496 -1.47 17.82 -14.34
N THR A 497 -1.19 19.11 -14.45
CA THR A 497 -1.10 20.03 -13.32
C THR A 497 -2.42 20.78 -13.16
N LEU A 498 -2.87 20.87 -11.92
CA LEU A 498 -4.13 21.47 -11.50
C LEU A 498 -3.88 22.80 -10.78
N ASP A 499 -4.93 23.61 -10.65
CA ASP A 499 -4.93 24.88 -9.90
C ASP A 499 -4.87 24.69 -8.37
N ARG A 500 -5.01 23.45 -7.90
CA ARG A 500 -5.02 23.04 -6.49
C ARG A 500 -4.54 21.60 -6.34
N SER A 501 -4.27 21.16 -5.11
CA SER A 501 -3.83 19.78 -4.84
C SER A 501 -4.75 18.73 -5.45
N VAL A 502 -4.19 17.63 -5.95
CA VAL A 502 -4.97 16.51 -6.51
C VAL A 502 -5.89 15.95 -5.42
N GLN A 503 -5.32 15.59 -4.27
CA GLN A 503 -6.11 15.12 -3.13
C GLN A 503 -6.72 16.28 -2.34
N PRO A 504 -7.97 16.15 -1.84
CA PRO A 504 -8.52 17.07 -0.84
C PRO A 504 -7.57 17.14 0.37
N ALA A 505 -7.21 18.35 0.77
CA ALA A 505 -6.31 18.58 1.90
C ALA A 505 -7.09 18.60 3.21
N ASP A 506 -6.51 18.04 4.27
CA ASP A 506 -7.00 18.26 5.63
C ASP A 506 -6.70 19.70 6.06
N ILE A 507 -7.75 20.52 6.21
CA ILE A 507 -7.63 21.92 6.64
C ILE A 507 -7.61 22.08 8.17
N ALA A 508 -7.82 21.01 8.93
CA ALA A 508 -7.65 20.98 10.38
C ALA A 508 -6.20 20.70 10.81
N ALA A 509 -5.39 20.09 9.94
CA ALA A 509 -3.98 19.84 10.22
C ALA A 509 -3.22 21.11 10.68
N GLY A 510 -2.54 20.99 11.83
CA GLY A 510 -1.77 22.06 12.47
C GLY A 510 -2.60 23.19 13.10
N LYS A 511 -3.94 23.08 13.13
CA LYS A 511 -4.81 24.10 13.74
C LYS A 511 -4.86 23.99 15.25
N THR A 512 -5.37 25.03 15.90
CA THR A 512 -5.59 25.02 17.35
C THR A 512 -6.75 24.09 17.68
N ALA A 513 -6.50 23.10 18.55
CA ALA A 513 -7.51 22.20 19.08
C ALA A 513 -7.58 22.28 20.61
N THR A 514 -8.78 22.08 21.14
CA THR A 514 -9.09 22.04 22.57
C THR A 514 -10.08 20.93 22.84
N ALA A 515 -10.03 20.30 24.00
CA ALA A 515 -11.03 19.35 24.46
C ALA A 515 -11.60 19.75 25.83
N ASP A 516 -12.68 19.10 26.27
CA ASP A 516 -13.17 19.24 27.65
C ASP A 516 -12.27 18.56 28.67
N SER A 517 -11.63 17.46 28.26
CA SER A 517 -10.69 16.69 29.08
C SER A 517 -9.57 16.09 28.24
N GLU A 518 -8.42 15.85 28.86
CA GLU A 518 -7.22 15.32 28.19
C GLU A 518 -6.38 14.45 29.13
N GLU A 519 -5.88 13.32 28.65
CA GLU A 519 -4.95 12.44 29.37
C GLU A 519 -3.50 12.97 29.29
N THR A 520 -3.26 14.13 29.93
CA THR A 520 -1.98 14.86 29.83
C THR A 520 -0.79 14.07 30.36
N SER A 521 -0.98 13.18 31.34
CA SER A 521 0.10 12.34 31.90
C SER A 521 0.74 11.40 30.87
N LYS A 522 0.06 11.12 29.75
CA LYS A 522 0.59 10.32 28.63
C LYS A 522 0.87 11.17 27.38
N GLY A 523 0.74 12.49 27.48
CA GLY A 523 0.92 13.40 26.34
C GLY A 523 -0.20 13.38 25.30
N ASN A 524 -1.36 12.78 25.62
CA ASN A 524 -2.49 12.61 24.70
C ASN A 524 -3.41 13.86 24.66
N THR A 525 -2.83 14.99 24.30
CA THR A 525 -3.50 16.31 24.29
C THR A 525 -4.39 16.53 23.07
N ALA A 526 -5.31 17.51 23.09
CA ALA A 526 -6.19 17.81 21.95
C ALA A 526 -5.43 18.12 20.65
N ALA A 527 -4.28 18.77 20.75
CA ALA A 527 -3.42 19.08 19.59
C ALA A 527 -2.98 17.83 18.81
N LYS A 528 -2.91 16.66 19.47
CA LYS A 528 -2.51 15.40 18.84
C LYS A 528 -3.55 14.80 17.90
N ALA A 529 -4.80 15.25 17.96
CA ALA A 529 -5.82 14.83 17.01
C ALA A 529 -5.82 15.66 15.71
N VAL A 530 -4.98 16.69 15.61
CA VAL A 530 -4.89 17.56 14.43
C VAL A 530 -3.43 17.81 14.03
N ASP A 531 -2.49 16.97 14.47
CA ASP A 531 -1.06 17.11 14.14
C ASP A 531 -0.68 16.46 12.80
N GLY A 532 -1.67 15.88 12.09
CA GLY A 532 -1.49 15.19 10.82
C GLY A 532 -0.91 13.78 10.95
N SER A 533 -0.70 13.29 12.17
CA SER A 533 -0.20 11.94 12.43
C SER A 533 -1.31 11.01 12.90
N THR A 534 -1.25 9.75 12.47
CA THR A 534 -2.10 8.69 13.01
C THR A 534 -1.41 7.89 14.11
N ALA A 535 -0.13 8.17 14.39
CA ALA A 535 0.63 7.51 15.46
C ALA A 535 0.31 8.09 16.84
N THR A 536 0.08 9.40 16.91
CA THR A 536 -0.36 10.13 18.10
C THR A 536 -1.88 10.15 18.19
N ARG A 537 -2.41 10.66 19.31
CA ARG A 537 -3.84 10.82 19.54
C ARG A 537 -4.16 11.80 20.66
N TRP A 538 -5.35 12.39 20.59
CA TRP A 538 -6.04 12.92 21.78
C TRP A 538 -6.73 11.76 22.51
N CYS A 539 -6.77 11.82 23.84
CA CYS A 539 -7.56 10.91 24.68
C CYS A 539 -8.17 11.70 25.83
N ALA A 540 -9.46 11.48 26.12
CA ALA A 540 -10.10 11.97 27.33
C ALA A 540 -9.43 11.39 28.59
N ASN A 541 -9.59 12.06 29.73
CA ASN A 541 -8.97 11.62 30.99
C ASN A 541 -9.73 10.50 31.71
N ASP A 542 -10.95 10.18 31.27
CA ASP A 542 -11.75 9.07 31.78
C ASP A 542 -12.62 8.43 30.67
N GLY A 543 -13.35 7.37 31.04
CA GLY A 543 -14.20 6.59 30.14
C GLY A 543 -15.67 7.03 30.10
N SER A 544 -16.00 8.23 30.60
CA SER A 544 -17.37 8.75 30.54
C SER A 544 -17.74 9.19 29.12
N THR A 545 -19.04 9.34 28.86
CA THR A 545 -19.55 9.88 27.59
C THR A 545 -19.81 11.37 27.71
N GLY A 546 -19.88 12.06 26.58
CA GLY A 546 -20.07 13.51 26.52
C GLY A 546 -18.79 14.30 26.31
N HIS A 547 -17.63 13.64 26.36
CA HIS A 547 -16.35 14.26 25.99
C HIS A 547 -16.36 14.77 24.56
N TRP A 548 -15.70 15.92 24.35
CA TRP A 548 -15.62 16.56 23.06
C TRP A 548 -14.22 17.07 22.75
N LEU A 549 -13.88 16.99 21.47
CA LEU A 549 -12.71 17.61 20.85
C LEU A 549 -13.20 18.67 19.85
N LYS A 550 -12.60 19.86 19.89
CA LYS A 550 -12.92 20.98 18.99
C LYS A 550 -11.67 21.51 18.31
N VAL A 551 -11.77 21.82 17.03
CA VAL A 551 -10.76 22.53 16.24
C VAL A 551 -11.26 23.91 15.81
N ASP A 552 -10.39 24.92 15.87
CA ASP A 552 -10.60 26.25 15.29
C ASP A 552 -9.85 26.36 13.95
N LEU A 553 -10.58 26.44 12.84
CA LEU A 553 -10.03 26.55 11.49
C LEU A 553 -9.44 27.95 11.21
N GLY A 554 -9.66 28.92 12.10
CA GLY A 554 -9.16 30.30 12.06
C GLY A 554 -10.08 31.29 11.35
N SER A 555 -10.93 30.83 10.43
CA SER A 555 -11.91 31.66 9.73
C SER A 555 -13.12 30.83 9.29
N THR A 556 -14.29 31.48 9.20
CA THR A 556 -15.48 30.86 8.60
C THR A 556 -15.23 30.55 7.13
N ARG A 557 -15.56 29.32 6.71
CA ARG A 557 -15.36 28.83 5.35
C ARG A 557 -16.33 27.69 5.01
N PRO A 558 -16.57 27.42 3.72
CA PRO A 558 -17.37 26.27 3.33
C PRO A 558 -16.65 24.98 3.71
N LEU A 559 -17.39 24.04 4.28
CA LEU A 559 -16.94 22.71 4.66
C LEU A 559 -17.74 21.66 3.90
N THR A 560 -17.06 20.59 3.52
CA THR A 560 -17.60 19.50 2.70
C THR A 560 -17.62 18.16 3.44
N GLY A 561 -16.96 18.06 4.60
CA GLY A 561 -17.01 16.88 5.42
C GLY A 561 -15.86 16.74 6.40
N THR A 562 -15.82 15.58 7.07
CA THR A 562 -14.76 15.18 8.00
C THR A 562 -14.35 13.72 7.79
N ARG A 563 -13.11 13.39 8.16
CA ARG A 563 -12.65 12.02 8.37
C ARG A 563 -12.06 11.89 9.77
N ILE A 564 -12.59 10.96 10.56
CA ILE A 564 -12.17 10.70 11.94
C ILE A 564 -11.48 9.34 11.99
N SER A 565 -10.27 9.32 12.54
CA SER A 565 -9.55 8.10 12.89
C SER A 565 -9.61 7.89 14.40
N TRP A 566 -10.38 6.90 14.84
CA TRP A 566 -10.49 6.52 16.24
C TRP A 566 -9.25 5.76 16.72
N GLU A 567 -8.99 5.75 18.03
CA GLU A 567 -7.88 4.99 18.60
C GLU A 567 -7.95 3.50 18.26
N LEU A 568 -9.10 2.89 18.57
CA LEU A 568 -9.28 1.45 18.54
C LEU A 568 -10.05 1.03 17.30
N ASP A 569 -9.55 -0.03 16.65
CA ASP A 569 -10.27 -0.71 15.58
C ASP A 569 -11.44 -1.55 16.16
N LYS A 570 -12.42 -1.86 15.31
CA LYS A 570 -13.60 -2.67 15.63
C LYS A 570 -14.35 -2.23 16.90
N THR A 571 -14.35 -0.94 17.20
CA THR A 571 -14.92 -0.37 18.42
C THR A 571 -16.06 0.60 18.08
N ASN A 572 -17.20 0.46 18.76
CA ASN A 572 -18.39 1.28 18.50
C ASN A 572 -18.31 2.64 19.18
N TYR A 573 -17.63 3.59 18.54
CA TYR A 573 -17.69 5.00 18.91
C TYR A 573 -18.97 5.61 18.33
N ARG A 574 -19.91 6.00 19.20
CA ARG A 574 -21.10 6.79 18.86
C ARG A 574 -20.80 8.25 19.12
N TYR A 575 -21.10 9.11 18.16
CA TYR A 575 -20.66 10.50 18.20
C TYR A 575 -21.55 11.41 17.35
N LYS A 576 -21.37 12.71 17.49
CA LYS A 576 -21.88 13.71 16.56
C LYS A 576 -20.77 14.67 16.15
N VAL A 577 -20.90 15.23 14.95
CA VAL A 577 -20.06 16.33 14.46
C VAL A 577 -20.91 17.59 14.42
N GLU A 578 -20.39 18.67 14.98
CA GLU A 578 -21.08 19.95 15.09
C GLU A 578 -20.22 21.07 14.52
N GLY A 579 -20.85 22.05 13.88
CA GLY A 579 -20.21 23.22 13.30
C GLY A 579 -20.69 24.51 13.95
N SER A 580 -19.80 25.50 14.03
CA SER A 580 -20.13 26.84 14.53
C SER A 580 -19.31 27.92 13.84
N THR A 581 -19.89 29.09 13.65
CA THR A 581 -19.19 30.30 13.13
C THR A 581 -18.66 31.19 14.27
N ASP A 582 -19.25 31.09 15.46
CA ASP A 582 -19.05 32.01 16.60
C ASP A 582 -18.52 31.32 17.88
N ASN A 583 -18.43 29.98 17.88
CA ASN A 583 -18.08 29.12 19.03
C ASN A 583 -19.11 29.15 20.18
N SER A 584 -20.30 29.71 19.97
CA SER A 584 -21.41 29.72 20.94
C SER A 584 -22.64 28.98 20.41
N THR A 585 -22.99 29.19 19.15
CA THR A 585 -24.13 28.57 18.49
C THR A 585 -23.66 27.38 17.68
N TRP A 586 -24.17 26.18 17.99
CA TRP A 586 -23.72 24.93 17.38
C TRP A 586 -24.84 24.27 16.58
N THR A 587 -24.52 23.88 15.36
CA THR A 587 -25.40 23.12 14.47
C THR A 587 -24.85 21.72 14.31
N THR A 588 -25.69 20.70 14.52
CA THR A 588 -25.32 19.30 14.21
C THR A 588 -25.16 19.14 12.70
N LEU A 589 -23.95 18.76 12.27
CA LEU A 589 -23.62 18.47 10.87
C LEU A 589 -23.76 16.98 10.56
N VAL A 590 -23.42 16.13 11.55
CA VAL A 590 -23.50 14.67 11.45
C VAL A 590 -24.02 14.14 12.79
N ASP A 591 -25.02 13.25 12.74
CA ASP A 591 -25.55 12.55 13.91
C ASP A 591 -25.33 11.04 13.77
N ASN A 592 -24.29 10.55 14.44
CA ASN A 592 -23.97 9.13 14.56
C ASN A 592 -24.18 8.63 15.99
N THR A 593 -25.09 9.26 16.75
CA THR A 593 -25.35 8.88 18.15
C THR A 593 -26.01 7.51 18.29
N ALA A 594 -26.60 6.98 17.21
CA ALA A 594 -27.19 5.64 17.13
C ALA A 594 -26.45 4.71 16.15
N THR A 595 -25.21 5.05 15.74
CA THR A 595 -24.48 4.25 14.75
C THR A 595 -24.15 2.84 15.27
N PRO A 596 -24.35 1.77 14.47
CA PRO A 596 -23.81 0.45 14.75
C PRO A 596 -22.36 0.29 14.26
N GLY A 597 -21.79 1.33 13.61
CA GLY A 597 -20.48 1.26 12.99
C GLY A 597 -19.34 1.03 13.99
N THR A 598 -18.36 0.23 13.59
CA THR A 598 -17.18 -0.11 14.41
C THR A 598 -15.86 0.18 13.70
N ARG A 599 -15.92 0.78 12.51
CA ARG A 599 -14.73 1.12 11.73
C ARG A 599 -13.85 2.10 12.48
N GLN A 600 -12.54 1.85 12.44
CA GLN A 600 -11.54 2.75 12.99
C GLN A 600 -11.52 4.11 12.27
N VAL A 601 -11.71 4.11 10.95
CA VAL A 601 -11.78 5.34 10.13
C VAL A 601 -13.23 5.54 9.69
N GLN A 602 -13.79 6.72 9.99
CA GLN A 602 -15.15 7.08 9.64
C GLN A 602 -15.18 8.43 8.94
N THR A 603 -15.77 8.46 7.75
CA THR A 603 -15.93 9.67 6.94
C THR A 603 -17.38 10.13 6.94
N ALA A 604 -17.60 11.44 6.95
CA ALA A 604 -18.93 12.01 6.78
C ALA A 604 -18.85 13.21 5.84
N ALA A 605 -19.62 13.17 4.76
CA ALA A 605 -19.77 14.29 3.83
C ALA A 605 -20.99 15.14 4.24
N PHE A 606 -20.85 16.45 4.16
CA PHE A 606 -21.92 17.42 4.44
C PHE A 606 -21.63 18.74 3.72
N GLN A 607 -22.52 19.72 3.81
CA GLN A 607 -22.26 21.08 3.33
C GLN A 607 -22.59 22.05 4.45
N ALA A 608 -21.60 22.83 4.90
CA ALA A 608 -21.78 23.76 6.00
C ALA A 608 -20.88 24.99 5.85
N GLN A 609 -21.24 26.08 6.53
CA GLN A 609 -20.35 27.22 6.76
C GLN A 609 -19.96 27.23 8.23
N ALA A 610 -18.68 27.01 8.53
CA ALA A 610 -18.21 26.98 9.90
C ALA A 610 -16.75 27.44 10.03
N ARG A 611 -16.40 27.91 11.22
CA ARG A 611 -15.03 28.17 11.67
C ARG A 611 -14.58 27.10 12.67
N TYR A 612 -15.48 26.67 13.53
CA TYR A 612 -15.21 25.67 14.57
C TYR A 612 -15.91 24.37 14.23
N VAL A 613 -15.19 23.26 14.37
CA VAL A 613 -15.73 21.91 14.22
C VAL A 613 -15.51 21.16 15.52
N ARG A 614 -16.56 20.53 16.06
CA ARG A 614 -16.53 19.76 17.30
C ARG A 614 -17.02 18.35 17.08
N VAL A 615 -16.25 17.37 17.57
CA VAL A 615 -16.68 15.98 17.67
C VAL A 615 -17.02 15.71 19.13
N THR A 616 -18.26 15.29 19.40
CA THR A 616 -18.70 14.89 20.74
C THR A 616 -18.95 13.39 20.75
N VAL A 617 -18.24 12.65 21.62
CA VAL A 617 -18.44 11.20 21.79
C VAL A 617 -19.60 10.98 22.74
N THR A 618 -20.69 10.40 22.23
CA THR A 618 -21.96 10.25 22.95
C THR A 618 -22.19 8.83 23.47
N GLY A 619 -21.41 7.85 23.01
CA GLY A 619 -21.48 6.48 23.47
C GLY A 619 -20.24 5.67 23.09
N LEU A 620 -19.83 4.76 23.97
CA LEU A 620 -18.65 3.91 23.79
C LEU A 620 -18.80 2.62 24.65
N PRO A 621 -18.08 1.53 24.34
CA PRO A 621 -18.08 0.32 25.16
C PRO A 621 -17.39 0.51 26.52
N ALA A 622 -17.68 -0.36 27.49
CA ALA A 622 -17.02 -0.32 28.80
C ALA A 622 -15.49 -0.49 28.67
N GLY A 623 -14.73 0.35 29.38
CA GLY A 623 -13.25 0.34 29.36
C GLY A 623 -12.63 1.06 28.17
N VAL A 624 -13.43 1.62 27.26
CA VAL A 624 -12.97 2.45 26.14
C VAL A 624 -13.07 3.92 26.51
N TYR A 625 -12.12 4.74 26.05
CA TYR A 625 -12.10 6.18 26.33
C TYR A 625 -12.35 6.93 25.02
N ALA A 626 -12.88 8.15 25.08
CA ALA A 626 -12.98 9.00 23.91
C ALA A 626 -11.57 9.34 23.41
N SER A 627 -11.15 8.75 22.28
CA SER A 627 -9.81 8.97 21.75
C SER A 627 -9.79 9.00 20.22
N ILE A 628 -9.17 10.06 19.69
CA ILE A 628 -9.10 10.36 18.25
C ILE A 628 -7.63 10.48 17.88
N ARG A 629 -7.17 9.61 16.97
CA ARG A 629 -5.85 9.64 16.36
C ARG A 629 -5.73 10.83 15.41
N ASN A 630 -6.72 11.04 14.55
CA ASN A 630 -6.73 12.18 13.64
C ASN A 630 -8.17 12.63 13.34
N LEU A 631 -8.42 13.94 13.38
CA LEU A 631 -9.63 14.61 12.95
C LEU A 631 -9.30 15.47 11.73
N GLU A 632 -9.67 14.98 10.56
CA GLU A 632 -9.53 15.71 9.32
C GLU A 632 -10.82 16.44 8.98
N VAL A 633 -10.68 17.67 8.48
CA VAL A 633 -11.79 18.49 7.99
C VAL A 633 -11.49 18.89 6.55
N TYR A 634 -12.50 18.87 5.67
CA TYR A 634 -12.35 19.21 4.26
C TYR A 634 -13.24 20.38 3.86
N ASP A 635 -12.76 21.18 2.92
CA ASP A 635 -13.49 22.27 2.24
C ASP A 635 -13.74 21.98 0.74
N ARG A 636 -13.30 20.82 0.25
CA ARG A 636 -13.49 20.36 -1.12
C ARG A 636 -14.32 19.07 -1.15
N PRO A 637 -15.21 18.88 -2.13
CA PRO A 637 -15.97 17.65 -2.25
C PRO A 637 -15.04 16.45 -2.35
N PHE A 638 -15.36 15.39 -1.61
CA PHE A 638 -14.68 14.11 -1.70
C PHE A 638 -15.72 12.99 -1.76
N THR A 639 -15.34 11.85 -2.34
CA THR A 639 -16.09 10.62 -2.10
C THR A 639 -15.55 9.98 -0.82
N ALA A 640 -16.46 9.65 0.09
CA ALA A 640 -16.14 8.89 1.30
C ALA A 640 -15.33 7.63 0.91
N ASP A 641 -14.40 7.23 1.75
CA ASP A 641 -13.60 6.03 1.53
C ASP A 641 -14.56 4.82 1.56
N LEU A 642 -14.95 4.30 0.39
CA LEU A 642 -15.93 3.22 0.28
C LEU A 642 -15.22 1.89 0.53
N GLY A 643 -14.64 1.78 1.72
CA GLY A 643 -14.03 0.57 2.23
C GLY A 643 -15.02 -0.59 2.13
N THR A 644 -14.53 -1.81 2.12
CA THR A 644 -15.26 -2.96 1.62
C THR A 644 -16.54 -3.30 2.40
N TYR A 645 -17.61 -3.70 1.74
CA TYR A 645 -18.92 -3.98 2.31
C TYR A 645 -19.25 -5.48 2.18
N LYS A 646 -20.03 -6.03 3.12
CA LYS A 646 -20.81 -7.25 2.87
C LYS A 646 -22.24 -6.87 2.53
N VAL A 647 -22.83 -7.58 1.58
CA VAL A 647 -24.20 -7.37 1.14
C VAL A 647 -25.01 -8.57 1.58
N ILE A 648 -25.86 -8.42 2.60
CA ILE A 648 -26.56 -9.52 3.29
C ILE A 648 -28.02 -9.58 2.88
N ASN A 649 -28.48 -10.73 2.40
CA ASN A 649 -29.88 -10.93 2.06
C ASN A 649 -30.75 -10.97 3.31
N ARG A 650 -31.86 -10.24 3.33
CA ARG A 650 -32.77 -10.17 4.48
C ARG A 650 -33.42 -11.51 4.81
N LYS A 651 -33.83 -12.28 3.80
CA LYS A 651 -34.56 -13.53 4.01
C LYS A 651 -33.68 -14.62 4.60
N SER A 652 -32.47 -14.77 4.09
CA SER A 652 -31.58 -15.87 4.47
C SER A 652 -30.52 -15.49 5.51
N GLY A 653 -30.21 -14.20 5.66
CA GLY A 653 -29.08 -13.72 6.47
C GLY A 653 -27.71 -13.98 5.84
N LYS A 654 -27.65 -14.38 4.56
CA LYS A 654 -26.43 -14.80 3.85
C LYS A 654 -25.88 -13.70 2.95
N ALA A 655 -24.57 -13.73 2.71
CA ALA A 655 -23.87 -12.73 1.92
C ALA A 655 -23.95 -12.99 0.41
N LEU A 656 -23.94 -11.92 -0.38
CA LEU A 656 -23.65 -11.95 -1.81
C LEU A 656 -22.20 -12.41 -2.02
N ASP A 657 -22.04 -13.55 -2.68
CA ASP A 657 -20.78 -14.30 -2.78
C ASP A 657 -20.49 -14.65 -4.25
N VAL A 658 -19.23 -14.51 -4.66
CA VAL A 658 -18.75 -15.05 -5.94
C VAL A 658 -18.41 -16.52 -5.77
N ALA A 659 -19.16 -17.40 -6.46
CA ALA A 659 -19.06 -18.84 -6.33
C ALA A 659 -17.62 -19.36 -6.43
N ASN A 660 -17.26 -20.25 -5.51
CA ASN A 660 -15.91 -20.84 -5.37
C ASN A 660 -14.78 -19.81 -5.21
N ALA A 661 -15.12 -18.58 -4.81
CA ALA A 661 -14.18 -17.46 -4.75
C ALA A 661 -13.40 -17.27 -6.06
N SER A 662 -14.06 -17.51 -7.19
CA SER A 662 -13.48 -17.42 -8.53
C SER A 662 -13.06 -15.99 -8.88
N THR A 663 -12.00 -15.86 -9.68
CA THR A 663 -11.57 -14.58 -10.27
C THR A 663 -11.84 -14.50 -11.76
N ALA A 664 -12.53 -15.49 -12.35
CA ALA A 664 -12.83 -15.51 -13.77
C ALA A 664 -14.00 -14.57 -14.15
N ASP A 665 -13.97 -14.07 -15.38
CA ASP A 665 -15.11 -13.41 -16.02
C ASP A 665 -16.27 -14.39 -16.19
N GLY A 666 -17.48 -13.94 -15.89
CA GLY A 666 -18.69 -14.77 -15.95
C GLY A 666 -18.91 -15.67 -14.73
N ALA A 667 -18.05 -15.60 -13.70
CA ALA A 667 -18.30 -16.36 -12.47
C ALA A 667 -19.62 -15.94 -11.82
N THR A 668 -20.40 -16.92 -11.38
CA THR A 668 -21.77 -16.73 -10.91
C THR A 668 -21.83 -16.14 -9.51
N LEU A 669 -22.88 -15.37 -9.25
CA LEU A 669 -23.21 -14.89 -7.92
C LEU A 669 -24.19 -15.83 -7.24
N ILE A 670 -23.87 -16.16 -6.00
CA ILE A 670 -24.65 -16.99 -5.10
C ILE A 670 -24.85 -16.27 -3.77
N GLN A 671 -25.70 -16.83 -2.91
CA GLN A 671 -25.68 -16.52 -1.49
C GLN A 671 -24.91 -17.59 -0.71
N TRP A 672 -24.15 -17.16 0.31
CA TRP A 672 -23.43 -18.08 1.20
C TRP A 672 -23.34 -17.51 2.63
N PRO A 673 -23.24 -18.35 3.69
CA PRO A 673 -22.93 -17.86 5.03
C PRO A 673 -21.68 -16.97 5.03
N TYR A 674 -21.80 -15.81 5.67
CA TYR A 674 -20.68 -14.86 5.70
C TYR A 674 -19.55 -15.42 6.56
N GLY A 675 -18.42 -15.76 5.92
CA GLY A 675 -17.22 -16.32 6.56
C GLY A 675 -16.03 -15.36 6.57
N GLY A 676 -16.19 -14.14 6.04
CA GLY A 676 -15.12 -13.14 5.99
C GLY A 676 -14.20 -13.22 4.77
N GLY A 677 -14.40 -14.18 3.86
CA GLY A 677 -13.59 -14.31 2.65
C GLY A 677 -13.72 -13.10 1.71
N THR A 678 -12.65 -12.71 1.02
CA THR A 678 -12.61 -11.54 0.13
C THR A 678 -13.57 -11.64 -1.06
N ASN A 679 -14.01 -12.84 -1.44
CA ASN A 679 -15.05 -13.07 -2.45
C ASN A 679 -16.47 -12.66 -2.00
N GLN A 680 -16.67 -12.43 -0.71
CA GLN A 680 -17.94 -11.96 -0.10
C GLN A 680 -17.93 -10.46 0.19
N GLN A 681 -16.86 -9.77 -0.19
CA GLN A 681 -16.65 -8.38 0.13
C GLN A 681 -16.68 -7.54 -1.15
N TRP A 682 -17.37 -6.40 -1.09
CA TRP A 682 -17.69 -5.56 -2.23
C TRP A 682 -17.35 -4.11 -1.95
N SER A 683 -16.56 -3.45 -2.79
CA SER A 683 -16.42 -1.99 -2.73
C SER A 683 -17.49 -1.36 -3.61
N LEU A 684 -18.17 -0.33 -3.13
CA LEU A 684 -19.13 0.41 -3.95
C LEU A 684 -18.36 1.57 -4.61
N LEU A 685 -18.50 1.73 -5.92
CA LEU A 685 -17.97 2.89 -6.66
C LEU A 685 -19.17 3.73 -7.13
N PRO A 686 -19.36 4.96 -6.62
CA PRO A 686 -20.57 5.73 -6.84
C PRO A 686 -20.56 6.40 -8.22
N ASN A 687 -21.76 6.67 -8.73
CA ASN A 687 -22.05 7.51 -9.87
C ASN A 687 -22.86 8.74 -9.42
N ILE A 688 -22.86 9.77 -10.26
CA ILE A 688 -23.58 11.02 -10.02
C ILE A 688 -25.10 10.84 -9.84
N ASP A 689 -25.68 9.87 -10.53
CA ASP A 689 -27.12 9.62 -10.55
C ASP A 689 -27.59 8.76 -9.36
N GLY A 690 -26.69 8.51 -8.40
CA GLY A 690 -26.93 7.65 -7.24
C GLY A 690 -26.84 6.15 -7.55
N SER A 691 -26.38 5.76 -8.74
CA SER A 691 -25.99 4.36 -9.01
C SER A 691 -24.57 4.07 -8.53
N PHE A 692 -24.22 2.79 -8.45
CA PHE A 692 -22.94 2.29 -7.98
C PHE A 692 -22.49 1.11 -8.83
N ARG A 693 -21.18 0.92 -8.97
CA ARG A 693 -20.57 -0.35 -9.36
C ARG A 693 -20.13 -1.08 -8.11
N LEU A 694 -20.44 -2.38 -8.00
CA LEU A 694 -19.99 -3.20 -6.89
C LEU A 694 -18.76 -4.00 -7.33
N VAL A 695 -17.59 -3.66 -6.79
CA VAL A 695 -16.30 -4.29 -7.10
C VAL A 695 -16.04 -5.41 -6.11
N ASN A 696 -15.90 -6.65 -6.56
CA ASN A 696 -15.52 -7.75 -5.69
C ASN A 696 -14.08 -7.58 -5.20
N ALA A 697 -13.85 -7.68 -3.89
CA ALA A 697 -12.53 -7.42 -3.30
C ALA A 697 -11.48 -8.48 -3.64
N LYS A 698 -11.90 -9.71 -3.99
CA LYS A 698 -10.97 -10.76 -4.41
C LYS A 698 -10.54 -10.59 -5.86
N SER A 699 -11.49 -10.35 -6.76
CA SER A 699 -11.24 -10.39 -8.20
C SER A 699 -11.00 -9.01 -8.85
N GLY A 700 -11.40 -7.93 -8.18
CA GLY A 700 -11.44 -6.58 -8.76
C GLY A 700 -12.53 -6.39 -9.82
N LYS A 701 -13.39 -7.39 -10.06
CA LYS A 701 -14.43 -7.38 -11.11
C LYS A 701 -15.75 -6.83 -10.59
N LEU A 702 -16.60 -6.40 -11.52
CA LEU A 702 -17.87 -5.74 -11.21
C LEU A 702 -19.02 -6.75 -11.17
N LEU A 703 -19.94 -6.56 -10.22
CA LEU A 703 -21.26 -7.20 -10.26
C LEU A 703 -21.99 -6.80 -11.54
N GLN A 704 -22.48 -7.79 -12.27
CA GLN A 704 -23.04 -7.63 -13.60
C GLN A 704 -24.38 -8.37 -13.74
N SER A 705 -25.33 -7.70 -14.40
CA SER A 705 -26.46 -8.36 -15.09
C SER A 705 -25.98 -8.84 -16.48
N PRO A 706 -25.90 -10.15 -16.75
CA PRO A 706 -25.27 -10.64 -17.98
C PRO A 706 -26.06 -10.30 -19.25
N ASP A 707 -27.39 -10.35 -19.19
CA ASP A 707 -28.29 -10.08 -20.32
C ASP A 707 -29.60 -9.40 -19.87
N GLY A 708 -30.56 -9.19 -20.77
CA GLY A 708 -31.89 -8.69 -20.43
C GLY A 708 -32.89 -9.79 -20.04
N THR A 709 -32.42 -11.00 -19.76
CA THR A 709 -33.27 -12.18 -19.58
C THR A 709 -33.71 -12.30 -18.11
N GLN A 710 -35.02 -12.35 -17.90
CA GLN A 710 -35.58 -12.53 -16.56
C GLN A 710 -35.14 -13.88 -15.99
N GLY A 711 -34.61 -13.85 -14.76
CA GLY A 711 -34.12 -15.05 -14.08
C GLY A 711 -32.70 -15.46 -14.44
N ALA A 712 -32.00 -14.71 -15.30
CA ALA A 712 -30.57 -14.96 -15.53
C ALA A 712 -29.77 -14.74 -14.24
N THR A 713 -28.80 -15.62 -14.00
CA THR A 713 -27.90 -15.52 -12.84
C THR A 713 -26.96 -14.34 -13.00
N LEU A 714 -26.86 -13.49 -11.99
CA LEU A 714 -25.89 -12.40 -11.98
C LEU A 714 -24.48 -12.99 -12.02
N THR A 715 -23.56 -12.29 -12.67
CA THR A 715 -22.16 -12.69 -12.77
C THR A 715 -21.24 -11.57 -12.33
N GLN A 716 -19.96 -11.87 -12.14
CA GLN A 716 -18.92 -10.84 -12.15
C GLN A 716 -18.30 -10.73 -13.54
N LEU A 717 -17.93 -9.52 -13.95
CA LEU A 717 -17.18 -9.29 -15.18
C LEU A 717 -16.20 -8.13 -15.02
N SER A 718 -15.09 -8.19 -15.73
CA SER A 718 -14.24 -7.05 -16.01
C SER A 718 -15.07 -5.85 -16.48
N ASP A 719 -14.68 -4.65 -16.06
CA ASP A 719 -15.36 -3.41 -16.42
C ASP A 719 -15.39 -3.24 -17.94
N ASN A 720 -16.59 -3.15 -18.50
CA ASN A 720 -16.81 -2.98 -19.93
C ASN A 720 -17.51 -1.63 -20.26
N GLY A 721 -17.69 -0.76 -19.27
CA GLY A 721 -18.38 0.53 -19.43
C GLY A 721 -19.91 0.43 -19.55
N GLY A 722 -20.49 -0.77 -19.55
CA GLY A 722 -21.91 -1.00 -19.80
C GLY A 722 -22.82 -0.60 -18.64
N ASP A 723 -24.02 -0.13 -18.97
CA ASP A 723 -25.11 0.20 -18.04
C ASP A 723 -25.55 -1.00 -17.17
N ASN A 724 -25.31 -2.21 -17.64
CA ASN A 724 -25.59 -3.48 -16.97
C ASN A 724 -24.67 -3.80 -15.78
N GLN A 725 -23.62 -3.00 -15.57
CA GLN A 725 -22.72 -3.08 -14.42
C GLN A 725 -23.03 -2.01 -13.34
N TRP A 726 -24.05 -1.18 -13.57
CA TRP A 726 -24.46 -0.13 -12.63
C TRP A 726 -25.72 -0.53 -11.85
N TRP A 727 -25.75 -0.17 -10.57
CA TRP A 727 -26.77 -0.61 -9.61
C TRP A 727 -27.21 0.53 -8.71
N LYS A 728 -28.51 0.74 -8.51
CA LYS A 728 -29.07 1.69 -7.54
C LYS A 728 -29.45 0.98 -6.26
N LEU A 729 -29.14 1.60 -5.12
CA LEU A 729 -29.65 1.17 -3.82
C LEU A 729 -31.00 1.83 -3.57
N VAL A 730 -32.08 1.14 -3.90
CA VAL A 730 -33.44 1.65 -3.69
C VAL A 730 -33.96 1.20 -2.33
N PRO A 731 -34.35 2.11 -1.42
CA PRO A 731 -34.87 1.72 -0.10
C PRO A 731 -36.01 0.70 -0.18
N SER A 732 -35.94 -0.33 0.68
CA SER A 732 -37.02 -1.30 0.89
C SER A 732 -38.17 -0.68 1.71
N ALA A 733 -39.32 -1.36 1.75
CA ALA A 733 -40.39 -1.05 2.71
C ALA A 733 -39.97 -1.32 4.17
N THR A 734 -38.90 -2.09 4.38
CA THR A 734 -38.33 -2.33 5.71
C THR A 734 -37.08 -1.49 5.90
N SER A 735 -37.10 -0.65 6.94
CA SER A 735 -35.97 0.23 7.29
C SER A 735 -34.67 -0.55 7.44
N GLY A 736 -33.58 0.01 6.94
CA GLY A 736 -32.25 -0.60 6.96
C GLY A 736 -31.97 -1.60 5.83
N TYR A 737 -32.92 -1.83 4.91
CA TYR A 737 -32.74 -2.70 3.74
C TYR A 737 -32.93 -1.95 2.42
N TYR A 738 -32.28 -2.44 1.38
CA TYR A 738 -32.27 -1.87 0.03
C TYR A 738 -32.46 -2.96 -1.02
N ARG A 739 -33.05 -2.61 -2.16
CA ARG A 739 -33.01 -3.42 -3.38
C ARG A 739 -31.85 -2.93 -4.23
N LEU A 740 -31.02 -3.85 -4.71
CA LEU A 740 -29.98 -3.56 -5.70
C LEU A 740 -30.61 -3.60 -7.08
N VAL A 741 -30.95 -2.44 -7.64
CA VAL A 741 -31.65 -2.30 -8.91
C VAL A 741 -30.67 -2.04 -10.04
N ASN A 742 -30.57 -2.93 -11.01
CA ASN A 742 -29.70 -2.75 -12.17
C ASN A 742 -30.17 -1.57 -13.04
N VAL A 743 -29.25 -0.72 -13.49
CA VAL A 743 -29.58 0.48 -14.26
C VAL A 743 -30.11 0.14 -15.66
N ARG A 744 -29.56 -0.88 -16.33
CA ARG A 744 -30.02 -1.31 -17.66
C ARG A 744 -31.45 -1.86 -17.63
N THR A 745 -31.70 -2.81 -16.74
CA THR A 745 -32.95 -3.60 -16.76
C THR A 745 -34.03 -3.05 -15.84
N GLY A 746 -33.68 -2.21 -14.87
CA GLY A 746 -34.60 -1.80 -13.80
C GLY A 746 -34.98 -2.94 -12.85
N TRP A 747 -34.32 -4.09 -12.94
CA TRP A 747 -34.61 -5.28 -12.14
C TRP A 747 -33.66 -5.43 -10.96
N CYS A 748 -34.08 -6.17 -9.95
CA CYS A 748 -33.38 -6.31 -8.70
C CYS A 748 -32.48 -7.56 -8.69
N ALA A 749 -31.40 -7.53 -7.90
CA ALA A 749 -30.74 -8.74 -7.43
C ALA A 749 -31.68 -9.52 -6.51
N ASP A 750 -32.02 -10.74 -6.90
CA ASP A 750 -33.02 -11.61 -6.28
C ASP A 750 -32.39 -12.96 -5.96
N VAL A 751 -32.57 -13.47 -4.73
CA VAL A 751 -32.21 -14.86 -4.43
C VAL A 751 -33.27 -15.80 -5.00
N ALA A 752 -32.88 -16.60 -6.00
CA ALA A 752 -33.78 -17.44 -6.77
C ALA A 752 -34.72 -18.30 -5.89
N ASN A 753 -36.01 -18.31 -6.24
CA ASN A 753 -37.08 -19.00 -5.51
C ASN A 753 -37.20 -18.60 -4.04
N ALA A 754 -36.67 -17.42 -3.67
CA ALA A 754 -36.58 -16.97 -2.28
C ALA A 754 -35.95 -18.03 -1.36
N SER A 755 -34.98 -18.78 -1.89
CA SER A 755 -34.29 -19.86 -1.21
C SER A 755 -33.46 -19.35 -0.02
N THR A 756 -33.33 -20.17 1.00
CA THR A 756 -32.38 -19.96 2.10
C THR A 756 -31.22 -20.94 2.06
N ALA A 757 -31.09 -21.76 1.01
CA ALA A 757 -29.99 -22.72 0.88
C ALA A 757 -28.65 -22.05 0.55
N ASP A 758 -27.56 -22.67 1.00
CA ASP A 758 -26.20 -22.29 0.62
C ASP A 758 -25.99 -22.55 -0.87
N GLY A 759 -25.37 -21.59 -1.56
CA GLY A 759 -25.11 -21.72 -3.00
C GLY A 759 -26.30 -21.40 -3.90
N ALA A 760 -27.44 -20.96 -3.34
CA ALA A 760 -28.55 -20.51 -4.19
C ALA A 760 -28.14 -19.31 -5.04
N ASN A 761 -28.45 -19.36 -6.33
CA ASN A 761 -28.09 -18.31 -7.29
C ASN A 761 -28.77 -16.97 -6.95
N VAL A 762 -28.03 -15.89 -7.16
CA VAL A 762 -28.58 -14.54 -7.21
C VAL A 762 -28.86 -14.22 -8.67
N ILE A 763 -30.12 -13.98 -9.00
CA ILE A 763 -30.62 -13.75 -10.34
C ILE A 763 -31.08 -12.29 -10.50
N GLN A 764 -31.30 -11.85 -11.73
CA GLN A 764 -32.05 -10.63 -12.00
C GLN A 764 -33.56 -10.92 -12.09
N TRP A 765 -34.38 -10.14 -11.37
CA TRP A 765 -35.82 -10.31 -11.38
C TRP A 765 -36.56 -8.97 -11.19
N PRO A 766 -37.72 -8.75 -11.83
CA PRO A 766 -38.57 -7.60 -11.54
C PRO A 766 -38.85 -7.46 -10.04
N SER A 767 -38.95 -6.22 -9.54
CA SER A 767 -39.22 -5.98 -8.13
C SER A 767 -40.58 -6.58 -7.73
N THR A 768 -40.58 -7.56 -6.83
CA THR A 768 -41.78 -8.16 -6.22
C THR A 768 -42.04 -7.62 -4.81
N GLY A 769 -41.05 -6.94 -4.21
CA GLY A 769 -41.11 -6.49 -2.81
C GLY A 769 -40.89 -7.62 -1.79
N GLY A 770 -40.49 -8.81 -2.25
CA GLY A 770 -40.15 -9.94 -1.39
C GLY A 770 -38.86 -9.73 -0.61
N SER A 771 -38.76 -10.34 0.57
CA SER A 771 -37.57 -10.28 1.44
C SER A 771 -36.31 -10.91 0.82
N ASN A 772 -36.46 -11.73 -0.22
CA ASN A 772 -35.36 -12.27 -1.02
C ASN A 772 -34.73 -11.26 -2.00
N GLN A 773 -35.35 -10.09 -2.18
CA GLN A 773 -34.82 -8.96 -2.96
C GLN A 773 -34.30 -7.82 -2.08
N ASP A 774 -34.48 -7.95 -0.76
CA ASP A 774 -34.03 -6.98 0.23
C ASP A 774 -32.63 -7.35 0.71
N TRP A 775 -31.71 -6.39 0.65
CA TRP A 775 -30.32 -6.55 1.03
C TRP A 775 -29.90 -5.47 2.01
N GLN A 776 -29.13 -5.86 3.01
CA GLN A 776 -28.46 -4.96 3.93
C GLN A 776 -27.03 -4.76 3.46
N VAL A 777 -26.64 -3.51 3.21
CA VAL A 777 -25.26 -3.16 2.86
C VAL A 777 -24.54 -2.78 4.14
N LEU A 778 -23.67 -3.67 4.62
CA LEU A 778 -22.97 -3.52 5.89
C LEU A 778 -21.48 -3.29 5.63
N ALA A 779 -20.96 -2.21 6.19
CA ALA A 779 -19.53 -1.92 6.16
C ALA A 779 -18.74 -3.03 6.91
N LEU A 780 -17.61 -3.46 6.35
CA LEU A 780 -16.66 -4.39 6.98
C LEU A 780 -15.62 -3.73 7.86
#